data_AF-A0A932BSJ5-F1
#
_entry.id   AF-A0A932BSJ5-F1
#
_cell.length_a   1.000
_cell.length_b   1.000
_cell.length_c   1.000
_cell.angle_alpha   90.00
_cell.angle_beta   90.00
_cell.angle_gamma   90.00
#
_symmetry.space_group_name_H-M   'P 1'
#
loop_
_entity.id
_entity.type
_entity.pdbx_description
1 polymer ?
#
loop_
_entity_poly.entity_id
_entity_poly.type
_entity_poly.pdbx_seq_one_letter_code
_entity_poly.pdbx_strand_id
1 'polypeptide(L)'
;MRRTLAAYEKLFWISLGLAILLSGLEVWTWLPLDDARLVLQSISGQTASAAAAVLLLAGGWLVFLKWTSSSWLSKLAKWMPRFLWLRYLAVTTLTFAVIWMFLFSAWRLSFPGPFTHYLIVFAAACVIALIVNELRDDIGWREVVVAIGLYVYAGSVAEFRILFPSNFVFVAIVLLGSVLLFALINFQYSADYSSLQKRLLGFRSRLGRVRWLVFWLLILSPLFVRLIFGASFYVFNPNVSFIFLAVAFLGAAFLLTPDSTRLLSFDAALAASGMLFTVAMFVSYLYLVSNYPFSLSWSEGNRLYDYSLIFAQNIYKYPAPIISPYNSPGRYALWGLPFLWPGLPIWVHRFWAVVLRILPPLLFGWFVSAGIRDRNLRWGMAFWVLLIFIVPTTIYAPILLSAVLVMLFAFQPSLLMRSVAVIVAGIYASLSRWTWFLAPAAWAAIVDLLLYYPGRKLPFIRKILPTILVALAGMVAGLLPGQKALTTYVSPDSLISNQPLLWYRLFPNQTYSLGLILGTLIVTGPLLAILAWWMISRRWKLDWLQMLAIWGTLMGFLGVGLVISTKIGGGGDLHNLDLYLITLAFVFAMGIYFLWMDDQLHPSSWPFWTQAMLFLYVALIVYRFMPFSIAGVPASMQVPPPAQVQNTLDTIRKQAAQASQTSEVLFMDQRQLLTFGYVREIPFVPDYEKKYMMDQALGSNRNYFQQYYLDLSKKRFGLIVTEPLKRVIKGRNTDSFSDENDAWVRWVSDPTLCFYKPIFTDQKNGVQLLAPRDDTISCGKYLTGE
;
A
#
# COMPACT_ATOMS: atom_id res chain seq x y z
N MET A 1 6.81 -31.06 21.49
CA MET A 1 7.23 -29.98 22.40
C MET A 1 8.64 -29.43 22.07
N ARG A 2 9.70 -30.26 21.94
CA ARG A 2 11.04 -29.77 21.55
C ARG A 2 11.12 -29.12 20.15
N ARG A 3 10.49 -29.71 19.13
CA ARG A 3 10.44 -29.14 17.76
C ARG A 3 9.70 -27.80 17.68
N THR A 4 8.67 -27.61 18.51
CA THR A 4 7.90 -26.36 18.59
C THR A 4 8.68 -25.26 19.30
N LEU A 5 9.40 -25.56 20.40
CA LEU A 5 10.26 -24.58 21.07
C LEU A 5 11.35 -24.03 20.14
N ALA A 6 12.05 -24.91 19.41
CA ALA A 6 13.09 -24.50 18.47
C ALA A 6 12.57 -23.60 17.32
N ALA A 7 11.30 -23.72 16.93
CA ALA A 7 10.69 -22.84 15.92
C ALA A 7 10.39 -21.44 16.48
N TYR A 8 9.92 -21.35 17.74
CA TYR A 8 9.67 -20.07 18.40
C TYR A 8 10.94 -19.27 18.64
N GLU A 9 12.02 -19.94 19.04
CA GLU A 9 13.34 -19.33 19.25
C GLU A 9 13.90 -18.75 17.94
N LYS A 10 13.76 -19.48 16.83
CA LYS A 10 14.15 -18.98 15.50
C LYS A 10 13.38 -17.71 15.12
N LEU A 11 12.06 -17.73 15.21
CA LEU A 11 11.25 -16.56 14.87
C LEU A 11 11.57 -15.33 15.73
N PHE A 12 11.92 -15.55 17.00
CA PHE A 12 12.36 -14.48 17.89
C PHE A 12 13.64 -13.80 17.35
N TRP A 13 14.69 -14.56 17.03
CA TRP A 13 15.95 -14.00 16.52
C TRP A 13 15.80 -13.27 15.19
N ILE A 14 14.94 -13.78 14.31
CA ILE A 14 14.59 -13.11 13.05
C ILE A 14 13.96 -11.74 13.32
N SER A 15 12.98 -11.70 14.23
CA SER A 15 12.26 -10.47 14.56
C SER A 15 13.19 -9.41 15.14
N LEU A 16 14.10 -9.83 16.03
CA LEU A 16 15.09 -8.94 16.64
C LEU A 16 16.09 -8.40 15.61
N GLY A 17 16.64 -9.25 14.75
CA GLY A 17 17.58 -8.81 13.70
C GLY A 17 16.94 -7.82 12.71
N LEU A 18 15.67 -8.05 12.36
CA LEU A 18 14.93 -7.13 11.51
C LEU A 18 14.68 -5.77 12.18
N ALA A 19 14.28 -5.76 13.46
CA ALA A 19 14.07 -4.53 14.21
C ALA A 19 15.36 -3.69 14.29
N ILE A 20 16.52 -4.32 14.49
CA ILE A 20 17.84 -3.66 14.48
C ILE A 20 18.12 -3.04 13.12
N LEU A 21 17.92 -3.79 12.02
CA LEU A 21 18.16 -3.30 10.67
C LEU A 21 17.25 -2.13 10.31
N LEU A 22 15.95 -2.21 10.64
CA LEU A 22 14.98 -1.15 10.37
C LEU A 22 15.27 0.11 11.20
N SER A 23 15.70 -0.03 12.46
CA SER A 23 16.18 1.10 13.26
C SER A 23 17.43 1.73 12.66
N GLY A 24 18.37 0.94 12.13
CA GLY A 24 19.55 1.47 11.43
C GLY A 24 19.19 2.28 10.18
N LEU A 25 18.26 1.79 9.36
CA LEU A 25 17.73 2.51 8.20
C LEU A 25 17.01 3.80 8.62
N GLU A 26 16.21 3.72 9.67
CA GLU A 26 15.47 4.85 10.23
C GLU A 26 16.44 5.95 10.72
N VAL A 27 17.47 5.61 11.49
CA VAL A 27 18.52 6.54 11.91
C VAL A 27 19.26 7.12 10.70
N TRP A 28 19.55 6.31 9.68
CA TRP A 28 20.20 6.77 8.45
C TRP A 28 19.38 7.86 7.73
N THR A 29 18.05 7.74 7.72
CA THR A 29 17.17 8.74 7.10
C THR A 29 17.13 10.08 7.84
N TRP A 30 17.59 10.14 9.10
CA TRP A 30 17.58 11.39 9.89
C TRP A 30 18.87 12.18 9.81
N LEU A 31 19.99 11.53 9.53
CA LEU A 31 21.31 12.16 9.45
C LEU A 31 21.39 13.41 8.53
N PRO A 32 20.57 13.54 7.46
CA PRO A 32 20.51 14.72 6.61
C PRO A 32 19.60 15.87 7.11
N LEU A 33 18.80 15.68 8.16
CA LEU A 33 17.82 16.68 8.62
C LEU A 33 18.47 17.66 9.63
N ASP A 34 18.60 18.92 9.26
CA ASP A 34 19.25 19.96 10.09
C ASP A 34 18.53 20.17 11.45
N ASP A 35 17.21 20.06 11.49
CA ASP A 35 16.41 20.17 12.72
C ASP A 35 16.70 19.05 13.73
N ALA A 36 16.98 17.83 13.25
CA ALA A 36 17.28 16.69 14.12
C ALA A 36 18.64 16.85 14.82
N ARG A 37 19.63 17.47 14.16
CA ARG A 37 20.94 17.75 14.75
C ARG A 37 20.86 18.75 15.89
N LEU A 38 20.09 19.82 15.72
CA LEU A 38 19.89 20.85 16.76
C LEU A 38 19.23 20.26 18.01
N VAL A 39 18.24 19.38 17.84
CA VAL A 39 17.57 18.71 18.96
C VAL A 39 18.50 17.72 19.68
N LEU A 40 19.30 16.94 18.94
CA LEU A 40 20.27 16.00 19.52
C LEU A 40 21.42 16.70 20.29
N GLN A 41 21.80 17.91 19.88
CA GLN A 41 22.85 18.69 20.53
C GLN A 41 22.39 19.39 21.82
N SER A 42 21.09 19.49 22.06
CA SER A 42 20.55 20.05 23.31
C SER A 42 20.90 19.19 24.54
N ILE A 43 20.96 19.79 25.74
CA ILE A 43 21.25 19.06 26.99
C ILE A 43 20.21 17.94 27.23
N SER A 44 18.95 18.19 26.91
CA SER A 44 17.89 17.20 26.99
C SER A 44 18.07 16.09 25.96
N GLY A 45 18.52 16.39 24.73
CA GLY A 45 18.87 15.42 23.69
C GLY A 45 20.11 14.57 24.00
N GLN A 46 21.10 15.12 24.71
CA GLN A 46 22.31 14.40 25.12
C GLN A 46 22.06 13.46 26.30
N THR A 47 21.41 13.95 27.36
CA THR A 47 20.98 13.12 28.51
C THR A 47 20.07 12.00 28.06
N ALA A 48 19.22 12.31 27.08
CA ALA A 48 18.39 11.37 26.40
C ALA A 48 19.18 10.23 25.73
N SER A 49 20.07 10.59 24.81
CA SER A 49 20.92 9.66 24.07
C SER A 49 21.75 8.77 25.00
N ALA A 50 22.26 9.33 26.11
CA ALA A 50 23.01 8.57 27.11
C ALA A 50 22.16 7.50 27.80
N ALA A 51 20.93 7.84 28.23
CA ALA A 51 20.00 6.86 28.82
C ALA A 51 19.61 5.77 27.80
N ALA A 52 19.43 6.13 26.52
CA ALA A 52 19.17 5.21 25.42
C ALA A 52 20.29 4.19 25.28
N ALA A 53 21.52 4.71 25.20
CA ALA A 53 22.73 3.93 25.01
C ALA A 53 22.93 2.97 26.16
N VAL A 54 22.75 3.42 27.42
CA VAL A 54 22.85 2.55 28.59
C VAL A 54 21.83 1.42 28.54
N LEU A 55 20.57 1.70 28.23
CA LEU A 55 19.53 0.67 28.12
C LEU A 55 19.81 -0.31 26.98
N LEU A 56 20.18 0.18 25.79
CA LEU A 56 20.49 -0.65 24.63
C LEU A 56 21.74 -1.51 24.87
N LEU A 57 22.79 -0.97 25.49
CA LEU A 57 23.99 -1.72 25.87
C LEU A 57 23.66 -2.77 26.92
N ALA A 58 22.89 -2.44 27.96
CA ALA A 58 22.47 -3.38 28.99
C ALA A 58 21.58 -4.50 28.42
N GLY A 59 20.56 -4.16 27.63
CA GLY A 59 19.67 -5.13 26.99
C GLY A 59 20.40 -5.99 25.97
N GLY A 60 21.24 -5.39 25.12
CA GLY A 60 22.07 -6.09 24.14
C GLY A 60 23.07 -7.04 24.79
N TRP A 61 23.70 -6.62 25.90
CA TRP A 61 24.56 -7.49 26.71
C TRP A 61 23.78 -8.66 27.32
N LEU A 62 22.57 -8.45 27.83
CA LEU A 62 21.72 -9.52 28.36
C LEU A 62 21.27 -10.50 27.27
N VAL A 63 20.94 -10.00 26.09
CA VAL A 63 20.63 -10.83 24.92
C VAL A 63 21.85 -11.67 24.53
N PHE A 64 23.04 -11.07 24.48
CA PHE A 64 24.29 -11.76 24.19
C PHE A 64 24.64 -12.84 25.22
N LEU A 65 24.54 -12.52 26.52
CA LEU A 65 24.83 -13.46 27.60
C LEU A 65 23.87 -14.66 27.60
N LYS A 66 22.59 -14.43 27.31
CA LYS A 66 21.58 -15.51 27.23
C LYS A 66 21.78 -16.36 25.98
N TRP A 67 22.13 -15.74 24.84
CA TRP A 67 22.47 -16.47 23.61
C TRP A 67 23.67 -17.40 23.77
N THR A 68 24.69 -16.96 24.52
CA THR A 68 25.94 -17.73 24.74
C THR A 68 25.84 -18.73 25.89
N SER A 69 24.64 -18.92 26.48
CA SER A 69 24.39 -19.87 27.58
C SER A 69 25.37 -19.68 28.76
N SER A 70 25.73 -18.43 29.08
CA SER A 70 26.86 -18.16 29.98
C SER A 70 26.61 -18.64 31.42
N SER A 71 27.61 -19.32 32.01
CA SER A 71 27.57 -19.77 33.42
C SER A 71 27.40 -18.61 34.41
N TRP A 72 27.78 -17.40 33.99
CA TRP A 72 27.59 -16.15 34.73
C TRP A 72 26.13 -15.80 35.00
N LEU A 73 25.23 -16.00 34.02
CA LEU A 73 23.80 -15.78 34.20
C LEU A 73 23.24 -16.68 35.30
N SER A 74 23.60 -17.96 35.30
CA SER A 74 23.15 -18.90 36.33
C SER A 74 23.60 -18.51 37.74
N LYS A 75 24.79 -17.89 37.88
CA LYS A 75 25.29 -17.37 39.17
C LYS A 75 24.52 -16.13 39.62
N LEU A 76 24.23 -15.23 38.70
CA LEU A 76 23.48 -13.99 38.95
C LEU A 76 22.01 -14.30 39.30
N ALA A 77 21.41 -15.27 38.61
CA ALA A 77 20.06 -15.79 38.88
C ALA A 77 19.91 -16.33 40.30
N LYS A 78 20.95 -17.02 40.81
CA LYS A 78 20.98 -17.61 42.16
C LYS A 78 21.11 -16.58 43.28
N TRP A 79 21.63 -15.38 42.99
CA TRP A 79 21.77 -14.30 43.97
C TRP A 79 20.50 -13.46 44.16
N MET A 80 19.73 -13.29 43.08
CA MET A 80 18.51 -12.46 43.07
C MET A 80 17.34 -12.91 43.98
N PRO A 81 17.11 -14.19 44.35
CA PRO A 81 15.92 -14.61 45.12
C PRO A 81 15.87 -14.08 46.55
N ARG A 82 17.00 -13.54 47.05
CA ARG A 82 17.14 -13.08 48.45
C ARG A 82 16.37 -11.80 48.79
N PHE A 83 15.77 -11.11 47.81
CA PHE A 83 15.13 -9.81 48.02
C PHE A 83 13.84 -9.64 47.18
N LEU A 84 12.78 -10.40 47.50
CA LEU A 84 11.51 -10.38 46.74
C LEU A 84 10.85 -8.99 46.63
N TRP A 85 10.87 -8.16 47.68
CA TRP A 85 10.24 -6.83 47.65
C TRP A 85 11.03 -5.81 46.81
N LEU A 86 12.38 -5.89 46.83
CA LEU A 86 13.26 -5.06 46.00
C LEU A 86 13.10 -5.36 44.52
N ARG A 87 12.74 -6.60 44.14
CA ARG A 87 12.44 -6.98 42.75
C ARG A 87 11.22 -6.24 42.21
N TYR A 88 10.10 -6.25 42.94
CA TYR A 88 8.89 -5.56 42.50
C TYR A 88 9.06 -4.04 42.48
N LEU A 89 9.82 -3.48 43.42
CA LEU A 89 10.20 -2.07 43.40
C LEU A 89 11.04 -1.76 42.14
N ALA A 90 12.06 -2.54 41.83
CA ALA A 90 12.91 -2.33 40.66
C ALA A 90 12.14 -2.46 39.33
N VAL A 91 11.23 -3.45 39.21
CA VAL A 91 10.38 -3.61 38.02
C VAL A 91 9.44 -2.43 37.85
N THR A 92 8.84 -1.95 38.94
CA THR A 92 7.93 -0.81 38.93
C THR A 92 8.67 0.46 38.54
N THR A 93 9.85 0.71 39.14
CA THR A 93 10.69 1.87 38.82
C THR A 93 11.14 1.86 37.37
N LEU A 94 11.63 0.72 36.85
CA LEU A 94 12.08 0.61 35.47
C LEU A 94 10.93 0.78 34.48
N THR A 95 9.77 0.18 34.76
CA THR A 95 8.55 0.34 33.96
C THR A 95 8.11 1.80 33.92
N PHE A 96 8.04 2.47 35.08
CA PHE A 96 7.68 3.87 35.17
C PHE A 96 8.70 4.79 34.51
N ALA A 97 10.00 4.51 34.63
CA ALA A 97 11.06 5.25 33.96
C ALA A 97 10.90 5.20 32.43
N VAL A 98 10.65 4.02 31.87
CA VAL A 98 10.37 3.88 30.43
C VAL A 98 9.12 4.67 30.04
N ILE A 99 8.01 4.49 30.76
CA ILE A 99 6.76 5.23 30.49
C ILE A 99 6.99 6.75 30.55
N TRP A 100 7.73 7.22 31.56
CA TRP A 100 8.05 8.63 31.73
C TRP A 100 8.92 9.17 30.58
N MET A 101 9.92 8.39 30.16
CA MET A 101 10.74 8.70 28.98
C MET A 101 9.91 8.84 27.70
N PHE A 102 8.86 8.03 27.52
CA PHE A 102 7.99 8.12 26.35
C PHE A 102 6.97 9.26 26.40
N LEU A 103 6.49 9.62 27.59
CA LEU A 103 5.39 10.56 27.77
C LEU A 103 5.80 12.00 28.04
N PHE A 104 6.94 12.22 28.71
CA PHE A 104 7.28 13.51 29.31
C PHE A 104 8.67 14.03 28.97
N SER A 105 9.51 13.22 28.32
CA SER A 105 10.88 13.58 27.96
C SER A 105 10.95 14.22 26.56
N ALA A 106 11.96 15.09 26.35
CA ALA A 106 12.27 15.71 25.05
C ALA A 106 12.65 14.68 23.96
N TRP A 107 12.91 13.43 24.35
CA TRP A 107 13.17 12.27 23.49
C TRP A 107 12.24 12.10 22.30
N ARG A 108 10.93 12.37 22.47
CA ARG A 108 9.95 12.23 21.38
C ARG A 108 10.33 13.09 20.16
N LEU A 109 11.04 14.20 20.40
CA LEU A 109 11.54 15.11 19.37
C LEU A 109 12.96 14.74 18.91
N SER A 110 13.77 14.13 19.78
CA SER A 110 15.18 13.77 19.50
C SER A 110 15.34 12.46 18.72
N PHE A 111 14.44 11.50 18.90
CA PHE A 111 14.41 10.21 18.20
C PHE A 111 12.99 9.96 17.68
N PRO A 112 12.58 10.55 16.55
CA PRO A 112 11.19 10.42 16.09
C PRO A 112 10.82 8.99 15.65
N GLY A 113 11.77 8.07 15.72
CA GLY A 113 11.71 6.75 15.14
C GLY A 113 11.03 5.70 15.95
N PRO A 114 9.88 5.21 15.50
CA PRO A 114 9.22 4.12 16.19
C PRO A 114 10.01 2.81 16.32
N PHE A 115 10.88 2.44 15.38
CA PHE A 115 11.67 1.21 15.52
C PHE A 115 12.80 1.38 16.54
N THR A 116 13.43 2.54 16.53
CA THR A 116 14.44 2.92 17.51
C THR A 116 13.85 2.93 18.93
N HIS A 117 12.65 3.50 19.08
CA HIS A 117 11.89 3.43 20.32
C HIS A 117 11.56 1.99 20.75
N TYR A 118 11.10 1.15 19.81
CA TYR A 118 10.78 -0.26 20.11
C TYR A 118 12.00 -1.02 20.63
N LEU A 119 13.18 -0.84 20.04
CA LEU A 119 14.42 -1.51 20.50
C LEU A 119 14.79 -1.13 21.94
N ILE A 120 14.57 0.12 22.32
CA ILE A 120 14.88 0.64 23.67
C ILE A 120 13.90 0.05 24.69
N VAL A 121 12.62 0.00 24.33
CA VAL A 121 11.59 -0.66 25.16
C VAL A 121 11.84 -2.17 25.25
N PHE A 122 12.29 -2.79 24.17
CA PHE A 122 12.67 -4.20 24.15
C PHE A 122 13.86 -4.48 25.07
N ALA A 123 14.89 -3.63 25.02
CA ALA A 123 16.02 -3.71 25.94
C ALA A 123 15.57 -3.59 27.41
N ALA A 124 14.67 -2.65 27.71
CA ALA A 124 14.08 -2.54 29.05
C ALA A 124 13.27 -3.78 29.44
N ALA A 125 12.49 -4.36 28.52
CA ALA A 125 11.74 -5.59 28.76
C ALA A 125 12.66 -6.78 29.08
N CYS A 126 13.84 -6.88 28.44
CA CYS A 126 14.85 -7.89 28.78
C CYS A 126 15.40 -7.70 30.20
N VAL A 127 15.63 -6.46 30.64
CA VAL A 127 16.05 -6.15 32.01
C VAL A 127 14.93 -6.46 33.02
N ILE A 128 13.67 -6.13 32.70
CA ILE A 128 12.51 -6.50 33.52
C ILE A 128 12.40 -8.02 33.67
N ALA A 129 12.56 -8.76 32.57
CA ALA A 129 12.50 -10.22 32.58
C ALA A 129 13.60 -10.84 33.46
N LEU A 130 14.80 -10.26 33.47
CA LEU A 130 15.86 -10.64 34.39
C LEU A 130 15.42 -10.45 35.84
N ILE A 131 14.80 -9.31 36.20
CA ILE A 131 14.43 -9.00 37.59
C ILE A 131 13.27 -9.88 38.09
N VAL A 132 12.28 -10.17 37.22
CA VAL A 132 11.04 -10.87 37.59
C VAL A 132 11.21 -12.38 37.71
N ASN A 133 12.06 -13.01 36.90
CA ASN A 133 12.12 -14.46 36.78
C ASN A 133 13.48 -15.03 37.22
N GLU A 134 13.49 -16.26 37.76
CA GLU A 134 14.70 -17.07 37.73
C GLU A 134 15.05 -17.27 36.25
N LEU A 135 16.25 -16.85 35.85
CA LEU A 135 16.74 -16.91 34.48
C LEU A 135 16.42 -18.28 33.86
N ARG A 136 15.37 -18.33 33.03
CA ARG A 136 15.19 -19.43 32.09
C ARG A 136 16.25 -19.26 31.00
N ASP A 137 16.81 -20.38 30.55
CA ASP A 137 17.95 -20.44 29.64
C ASP A 137 17.67 -19.85 28.23
N ASP A 138 16.43 -19.45 27.96
CA ASP A 138 15.91 -19.07 26.65
C ASP A 138 15.32 -17.63 26.66
N ILE A 139 15.88 -16.74 25.81
CA ILE A 139 15.20 -15.48 25.43
C ILE A 139 14.01 -15.86 24.56
N GLY A 140 12.85 -15.23 24.77
CA GLY A 140 11.67 -15.64 24.03
C GLY A 140 10.65 -14.55 23.74
N TRP A 141 9.49 -15.03 23.31
CA TRP A 141 8.32 -14.21 22.97
C TRP A 141 7.75 -13.43 24.15
N ARG A 142 8.14 -13.76 25.39
CA ARG A 142 7.65 -13.06 26.60
C ARG A 142 8.21 -11.65 26.68
N GLU A 143 9.50 -11.47 26.43
CA GLU A 143 10.16 -10.17 26.36
C GLU A 143 9.58 -9.32 25.22
N VAL A 144 9.32 -9.93 24.05
CA VAL A 144 8.67 -9.26 22.92
C VAL A 144 7.27 -8.76 23.28
N VAL A 145 6.46 -9.59 23.95
CA VAL A 145 5.10 -9.22 24.38
C VAL A 145 5.13 -8.09 25.40
N VAL A 146 6.03 -8.14 26.38
CA VAL A 146 6.20 -7.07 27.38
C VAL A 146 6.65 -5.78 26.70
N ALA A 147 7.58 -5.86 25.74
CA ALA A 147 8.07 -4.71 25.01
C ALA A 147 6.98 -4.03 24.15
N ILE A 148 6.20 -4.83 23.42
CA ILE A 148 5.05 -4.32 22.66
C ILE A 148 4.04 -3.67 23.62
N GLY A 149 3.73 -4.33 24.75
CA GLY A 149 2.83 -3.80 25.76
C GLY A 149 3.27 -2.45 26.33
N LEU A 150 4.55 -2.33 26.70
CA LEU A 150 5.15 -1.08 27.18
C LEU A 150 5.07 0.05 26.15
N TYR A 151 5.50 -0.20 24.91
CA TYR A 151 5.50 0.81 23.85
C TYR A 151 4.09 1.29 23.54
N VAL A 152 3.18 0.35 23.32
CA VAL A 152 1.80 0.62 22.91
C VAL A 152 1.04 1.31 24.04
N TYR A 153 1.27 0.93 25.29
CA TYR A 153 0.69 1.61 26.45
C TYR A 153 1.15 3.07 26.53
N ALA A 154 2.46 3.32 26.47
CA ALA A 154 2.99 4.67 26.53
C ALA A 154 2.51 5.53 25.35
N GLY A 155 2.52 5.00 24.12
CA GLY A 155 1.98 5.68 22.94
C GLY A 155 0.48 5.99 23.07
N SER A 156 -0.31 5.06 23.60
CA SER A 156 -1.74 5.27 23.82
C SER A 156 -2.00 6.34 24.86
N VAL A 157 -1.28 6.35 25.98
CA VAL A 157 -1.41 7.41 27.00
C VAL A 157 -1.09 8.79 26.42
N ALA A 158 -0.10 8.88 25.52
CA ALA A 158 0.20 10.14 24.80
C ALA A 158 -0.97 10.59 23.91
N GLU A 159 -1.56 9.66 23.14
CA GLU A 159 -2.74 9.93 22.30
C GLU A 159 -3.96 10.33 23.15
N PHE A 160 -4.25 9.60 24.23
CA PHE A 160 -5.34 9.90 25.15
C PHE A 160 -5.19 11.27 25.83
N ARG A 161 -3.97 11.70 26.16
CA ARG A 161 -3.72 13.05 26.71
C ARG A 161 -4.10 14.16 25.73
N ILE A 162 -3.92 13.93 24.43
CA ILE A 162 -4.32 14.89 23.38
C ILE A 162 -5.84 14.92 23.26
N LEU A 163 -6.50 13.77 23.36
CA LEU A 163 -7.94 13.62 23.18
C LEU A 163 -8.77 14.08 24.38
N PHE A 164 -8.25 13.91 25.60
CA PHE A 164 -8.96 14.21 26.85
C PHE A 164 -8.11 15.15 27.71
N PRO A 165 -8.34 16.47 27.65
CA PRO A 165 -7.55 17.46 28.40
C PRO A 165 -7.77 17.42 29.92
N SER A 166 -8.64 16.55 30.44
CA SER A 166 -8.87 16.39 31.87
C SER A 166 -7.72 15.66 32.56
N ASN A 167 -7.07 16.34 33.50
CA ASN A 167 -6.01 15.77 34.34
C ASN A 167 -6.47 14.54 35.12
N PHE A 168 -7.73 14.48 35.55
CA PHE A 168 -8.28 13.33 36.27
C PHE A 168 -8.35 12.08 35.39
N VAL A 169 -8.87 12.23 34.16
CA VAL A 169 -8.96 11.14 33.18
C VAL A 169 -7.56 10.64 32.81
N PHE A 170 -6.61 11.57 32.62
CA PHE A 170 -5.22 11.24 32.37
C PHE A 170 -4.60 10.41 33.50
N VAL A 171 -4.70 10.88 34.76
CA VAL A 171 -4.15 10.17 35.92
C VAL A 171 -4.81 8.80 36.10
N ALA A 172 -6.14 8.70 35.92
CA ALA A 172 -6.86 7.44 36.02
C ALA A 172 -6.39 6.40 34.98
N ILE A 173 -6.18 6.84 33.72
CA ILE A 173 -5.68 5.97 32.65
C ILE A 173 -4.24 5.53 32.93
N VAL A 174 -3.38 6.44 33.41
CA VAL A 174 -2.00 6.08 33.78
C VAL A 174 -1.97 5.06 34.92
N LEU A 175 -2.81 5.23 35.94
CA LEU A 175 -2.87 4.28 37.05
C LEU A 175 -3.42 2.91 36.59
N LEU A 176 -4.55 2.90 35.89
CA LEU A 176 -5.18 1.68 35.38
C LEU A 176 -4.24 0.92 34.43
N GLY A 177 -3.63 1.61 33.48
CA GLY A 177 -2.73 0.99 32.51
C GLY A 177 -1.44 0.49 33.16
N SER A 178 -0.90 1.19 34.16
CA SER A 178 0.25 0.70 34.94
C SER A 178 -0.10 -0.57 35.73
N VAL A 179 -1.29 -0.65 36.32
CA VAL A 179 -1.79 -1.86 36.99
C VAL A 179 -1.95 -3.02 36.00
N LEU A 180 -2.56 -2.77 34.84
CA LEU A 180 -2.74 -3.80 33.79
C LEU A 180 -1.41 -4.30 33.24
N LEU A 181 -0.44 -3.41 33.04
CA LEU A 181 0.90 -3.75 32.56
C LEU A 181 1.66 -4.56 33.61
N PHE A 182 1.58 -4.16 34.88
CA PHE A 182 2.18 -4.91 35.98
C PHE A 182 1.53 -6.30 36.13
N ALA A 183 0.21 -6.40 35.98
CA ALA A 183 -0.51 -7.67 35.94
C ALA A 183 -0.08 -8.53 34.74
N LEU A 184 0.10 -7.94 33.56
CA LEU A 184 0.62 -8.64 32.37
C LEU A 184 2.03 -9.20 32.62
N ILE A 185 2.94 -8.39 33.15
CA ILE A 185 4.32 -8.81 33.47
C ILE A 185 4.29 -9.97 34.46
N ASN A 186 3.57 -9.83 35.58
CA ASN A 186 3.46 -10.89 36.58
C ASN A 186 2.82 -12.17 36.03
N PHE A 187 1.75 -12.03 35.24
CA PHE A 187 1.02 -13.14 34.66
C PHE A 187 1.86 -13.92 33.63
N GLN A 188 2.67 -13.23 32.81
CA GLN A 188 3.55 -13.90 31.84
C GLN A 188 4.53 -14.84 32.53
N TYR A 189 4.99 -14.53 33.73
CA TYR A 189 6.01 -15.32 34.45
C TYR A 189 5.44 -16.22 35.56
N SER A 190 4.12 -16.30 35.75
CA SER A 190 3.51 -17.16 36.76
C SER A 190 3.31 -18.62 36.31
N ALA A 191 3.24 -19.55 37.28
CA ALA A 191 2.89 -20.95 37.04
C ALA A 191 1.43 -21.15 36.57
N ASP A 192 0.56 -20.19 36.91
CA ASP A 192 -0.88 -20.19 36.63
C ASP A 192 -1.22 -20.02 35.14
N TYR A 193 -0.27 -19.59 34.31
CA TYR A 193 -0.44 -19.48 32.87
C TYR A 193 -0.96 -20.79 32.24
N SER A 194 -0.44 -21.93 32.70
CA SER A 194 -0.84 -23.26 32.22
C SER A 194 -2.29 -23.62 32.60
N SER A 195 -2.77 -23.14 33.75
CA SER A 195 -4.15 -23.30 34.20
C SER A 195 -5.11 -22.45 33.38
N LEU A 196 -4.74 -21.19 33.09
CA LEU A 196 -5.53 -20.32 32.20
C LEU A 196 -5.65 -20.92 30.80
N GLN A 197 -4.56 -21.45 30.23
CA GLN A 197 -4.58 -22.09 28.92
C GLN A 197 -5.64 -23.20 28.84
N LYS A 198 -5.70 -24.09 29.84
CA LYS A 198 -6.72 -25.15 29.91
C LYS A 198 -8.13 -24.59 30.01
N ARG A 199 -8.34 -23.55 30.83
CA ARG A 199 -9.64 -22.86 30.96
C ARG A 199 -10.07 -22.21 29.65
N LEU A 200 -9.17 -21.55 28.93
CA LEU A 200 -9.46 -20.91 27.64
C LEU A 200 -9.82 -21.96 26.57
N LEU A 201 -9.10 -23.08 26.50
CA LEU A 201 -9.45 -24.18 25.60
C LEU A 201 -10.85 -24.76 25.92
N GLY A 202 -11.17 -24.91 27.20
CA GLY A 202 -12.51 -25.30 27.67
C GLY A 202 -13.58 -24.26 27.33
N PHE A 203 -13.28 -22.96 27.45
CA PHE A 203 -14.18 -21.89 27.08
C PHE A 203 -14.47 -21.88 25.57
N ARG A 204 -13.43 -21.98 24.72
CA ARG A 204 -13.59 -21.99 23.26
C ARG A 204 -14.47 -23.14 22.79
N SER A 205 -14.28 -24.33 23.35
CA SER A 205 -15.07 -25.50 22.97
C SER A 205 -16.55 -25.36 23.35
N ARG A 206 -16.87 -24.63 24.42
CA ARG A 206 -18.26 -24.35 24.86
C ARG A 206 -18.98 -23.30 24.00
N LEU A 207 -18.27 -22.44 23.26
CA LEU A 207 -18.89 -21.37 22.46
C LEU A 207 -19.74 -21.89 21.28
N GLY A 208 -19.57 -23.14 20.85
CA GLY A 208 -20.39 -23.74 19.79
C GLY A 208 -20.47 -22.86 18.53
N ARG A 209 -21.69 -22.54 18.08
CA ARG A 209 -21.93 -21.64 16.92
C ARG A 209 -21.76 -20.16 17.22
N VAL A 210 -21.92 -19.74 18.48
CA VAL A 210 -21.79 -18.33 18.91
C VAL A 210 -20.38 -17.80 18.64
N ARG A 211 -19.37 -18.67 18.63
CA ARG A 211 -18.00 -18.32 18.24
C ARG A 211 -17.91 -17.58 16.89
N TRP A 212 -18.80 -17.89 15.93
CA TRP A 212 -18.78 -17.25 14.62
C TRP A 212 -19.30 -15.82 14.67
N LEU A 213 -20.31 -15.53 15.50
CA LEU A 213 -20.77 -14.16 15.72
C LEU A 213 -19.66 -13.32 16.35
N VAL A 214 -19.04 -13.82 17.42
CA VAL A 214 -17.92 -13.13 18.09
C VAL A 214 -16.74 -12.96 17.14
N PHE A 215 -16.43 -13.98 16.35
CA PHE A 215 -15.39 -13.90 15.32
C PHE A 215 -15.65 -12.76 14.33
N TRP A 216 -16.86 -12.67 13.76
CA TRP A 216 -17.18 -11.60 12.81
C TRP A 216 -17.20 -10.21 13.45
N LEU A 217 -17.63 -10.10 14.71
CA LEU A 217 -17.54 -8.85 15.47
C LEU A 217 -16.07 -8.40 15.64
N LEU A 218 -15.16 -9.34 15.89
CA LEU A 218 -13.72 -9.04 15.99
C LEU A 218 -13.13 -8.66 14.62
N ILE A 219 -13.46 -9.39 13.55
CA ILE A 219 -12.99 -9.07 12.19
C ILE A 219 -13.50 -7.70 11.72
N LEU A 220 -14.74 -7.34 12.05
CA LEU A 220 -15.36 -6.05 11.71
C LEU A 220 -15.05 -4.93 12.72
N SER A 221 -14.29 -5.22 13.79
CA SER A 221 -13.92 -4.22 14.79
C SER A 221 -13.30 -2.93 14.23
N PRO A 222 -12.46 -2.94 13.17
CA PRO A 222 -11.95 -1.69 12.61
C PRO A 222 -13.06 -0.79 12.06
N LEU A 223 -14.10 -1.40 11.48
CA LEU A 223 -15.25 -0.68 10.96
C LEU A 223 -16.05 -0.06 12.12
N PHE A 224 -16.29 -0.80 13.19
CA PHE A 224 -16.98 -0.27 14.38
C PHE A 224 -16.21 0.87 15.04
N VAL A 225 -14.89 0.75 15.19
CA VAL A 225 -14.03 1.82 15.72
C VAL A 225 -14.18 3.07 14.86
N ARG A 226 -14.10 2.95 13.53
CA ARG A 226 -14.31 4.09 12.62
C ARG A 226 -15.72 4.68 12.72
N LEU A 227 -16.76 3.86 12.83
CA LEU A 227 -18.15 4.34 12.90
C LEU A 227 -18.44 5.07 14.21
N ILE A 228 -17.89 4.60 15.33
CA ILE A 228 -18.11 5.17 16.67
C ILE A 228 -17.26 6.43 16.89
N PHE A 229 -15.98 6.39 16.53
CA PHE A 229 -15.03 7.47 16.84
C PHE A 229 -14.70 8.38 15.64
N GLY A 230 -15.14 8.02 14.43
CA GLY A 230 -14.90 8.76 13.20
C GLY A 230 -13.61 8.36 12.46
N ALA A 231 -13.52 8.80 11.19
CA ALA A 231 -12.39 8.49 10.31
C ALA A 231 -11.07 9.09 10.80
N SER A 232 -11.13 10.32 11.32
CA SER A 232 -9.98 11.02 11.89
C SER A 232 -9.40 10.23 13.06
N PHE A 233 -10.23 9.79 14.01
CA PHE A 233 -9.74 9.04 15.17
C PHE A 233 -8.98 7.77 14.75
N TYR A 234 -9.55 6.98 13.84
CA TYR A 234 -8.93 5.73 13.37
C TYR A 234 -7.57 5.95 12.70
N VAL A 235 -7.38 7.09 12.02
CA VAL A 235 -6.16 7.37 11.24
C VAL A 235 -5.09 8.08 12.08
N PHE A 236 -5.50 9.01 12.95
CA PHE A 236 -4.59 9.83 13.74
C PHE A 236 -4.16 9.20 15.07
N ASN A 237 -4.79 8.09 15.48
CA ASN A 237 -4.45 7.38 16.72
C ASN A 237 -4.00 5.95 16.40
N PRO A 238 -2.81 5.79 15.77
CA PRO A 238 -2.33 4.49 15.33
C PRO A 238 -1.97 3.55 16.49
N ASN A 239 -1.60 4.05 17.68
CA ASN A 239 -1.38 3.19 18.84
C ASN A 239 -2.68 2.56 19.33
N VAL A 240 -3.73 3.38 19.49
CA VAL A 240 -5.06 2.87 19.87
C VAL A 240 -5.60 1.90 18.83
N SER A 241 -5.50 2.25 17.54
CA SER A 241 -5.97 1.38 16.44
C SER A 241 -5.22 0.05 16.40
N PHE A 242 -3.91 0.05 16.66
CA PHE A 242 -3.12 -1.17 16.73
C PHE A 242 -3.53 -2.07 17.90
N ILE A 243 -3.82 -1.52 19.10
CA ILE A 243 -4.33 -2.33 20.22
C ILE A 243 -5.60 -3.07 19.80
N PHE A 244 -6.55 -2.34 19.22
CA PHE A 244 -7.81 -2.92 18.75
C PHE A 244 -7.56 -4.04 17.74
N LEU A 245 -6.68 -3.81 16.76
CA LEU A 245 -6.30 -4.83 15.78
C LEU A 245 -5.59 -6.02 16.42
N ALA A 246 -4.69 -5.82 17.37
CA ALA A 246 -3.96 -6.90 18.03
C ALA A 246 -4.91 -7.78 18.86
N VAL A 247 -5.81 -7.18 19.63
CA VAL A 247 -6.83 -7.89 20.43
C VAL A 247 -7.79 -8.63 19.50
N ALA A 248 -8.27 -7.96 18.45
CA ALA A 248 -9.15 -8.57 17.46
C ALA A 248 -8.48 -9.74 16.74
N PHE A 249 -7.20 -9.61 16.39
CA PHE A 249 -6.41 -10.68 15.77
C PHE A 249 -6.29 -11.88 16.70
N LEU A 250 -5.85 -11.68 17.94
CA LEU A 250 -5.67 -12.76 18.90
C LEU A 250 -6.99 -13.49 19.18
N GLY A 251 -8.08 -12.74 19.37
CA GLY A 251 -9.41 -13.30 19.55
C GLY A 251 -9.89 -14.07 18.32
N ALA A 252 -9.76 -13.48 17.12
CA ALA A 252 -10.21 -14.11 15.88
C ALA A 252 -9.41 -15.37 15.55
N ALA A 253 -8.08 -15.34 15.68
CA ALA A 253 -7.21 -16.50 15.48
C ALA A 253 -7.47 -17.59 16.51
N PHE A 254 -7.75 -17.21 17.76
CA PHE A 254 -8.15 -18.15 18.81
C PHE A 254 -9.46 -18.86 18.47
N LEU A 255 -10.47 -18.14 17.98
CA LEU A 255 -11.77 -18.72 17.62
C LEU A 255 -11.72 -19.59 16.35
N LEU A 256 -10.85 -19.26 15.39
CA LEU A 256 -10.63 -20.03 14.15
C LEU A 256 -9.81 -21.30 14.36
N THR A 257 -9.01 -21.38 15.42
CA THR A 257 -8.14 -22.53 15.66
C THR A 257 -8.98 -23.77 15.97
N PRO A 258 -8.92 -24.82 15.13
CA PRO A 258 -9.80 -25.99 15.24
C PRO A 258 -9.34 -26.99 16.32
N ASP A 259 -8.06 -26.96 16.66
CA ASP A 259 -7.39 -27.86 17.62
C ASP A 259 -7.89 -27.64 19.06
N SER A 260 -8.10 -28.69 19.85
CA SER A 260 -8.46 -28.59 21.27
C SER A 260 -7.25 -28.47 22.22
N THR A 261 -6.03 -28.62 21.70
CA THR A 261 -4.79 -28.67 22.48
C THR A 261 -3.97 -27.38 22.42
N ARG A 262 -4.15 -26.58 21.35
CA ARG A 262 -3.41 -25.32 21.13
C ARG A 262 -4.34 -24.12 21.14
N LEU A 263 -3.90 -23.03 21.75
CA LEU A 263 -4.66 -21.77 21.73
C LEU A 263 -4.72 -21.18 20.32
N LEU A 264 -3.61 -21.28 19.56
CA LEU A 264 -3.46 -20.70 18.24
C LEU A 264 -2.80 -21.71 17.30
N SER A 265 -3.36 -21.90 16.11
CA SER A 265 -2.72 -22.59 14.98
C SER A 265 -2.22 -21.58 13.95
N PHE A 266 -1.18 -21.93 13.20
CA PHE A 266 -0.58 -21.06 12.19
C PHE A 266 -1.58 -20.69 11.09
N ASP A 267 -2.33 -21.64 10.54
CA ASP A 267 -3.28 -21.38 9.44
C ASP A 267 -4.46 -20.50 9.90
N ALA A 268 -4.94 -20.70 11.13
CA ALA A 268 -5.97 -19.84 11.72
C ALA A 268 -5.45 -18.41 11.97
N ALA A 269 -4.20 -18.27 12.42
CA ALA A 269 -3.56 -16.97 12.58
C ALA A 269 -3.36 -16.28 11.23
N LEU A 270 -2.91 -17.01 10.21
CA LEU A 270 -2.74 -16.50 8.85
C LEU A 270 -4.08 -16.01 8.26
N ALA A 271 -5.14 -16.81 8.38
CA ALA A 271 -6.47 -16.43 7.92
C ALA A 271 -7.07 -15.24 8.71
N ALA A 272 -6.99 -15.27 10.05
CA ALA A 272 -7.49 -14.19 10.90
C ALA A 272 -6.78 -12.86 10.64
N SER A 273 -5.45 -12.86 10.59
CA SER A 273 -4.67 -11.65 10.30
C SER A 273 -4.93 -11.14 8.88
N GLY A 274 -4.96 -12.03 7.88
CA GLY A 274 -5.31 -11.66 6.50
C GLY A 274 -6.67 -10.99 6.40
N MET A 275 -7.72 -11.59 6.98
CA MET A 275 -9.07 -11.02 7.02
C MET A 275 -9.11 -9.68 7.75
N LEU A 276 -8.53 -9.62 8.96
CA LEU A 276 -8.58 -8.42 9.80
C LEU A 276 -7.84 -7.24 9.15
N PHE A 277 -6.64 -7.46 8.61
CA PHE A 277 -5.89 -6.42 7.91
C PHE A 277 -6.56 -6.01 6.60
N THR A 278 -7.26 -6.93 5.93
CA THR A 278 -8.09 -6.58 4.76
C THR A 278 -9.22 -5.63 5.16
N VAL A 279 -9.94 -5.93 6.25
CA VAL A 279 -10.99 -5.04 6.76
C VAL A 279 -10.39 -3.70 7.21
N ALA A 280 -9.26 -3.72 7.92
CA ALA A 280 -8.55 -2.50 8.31
C ALA A 280 -8.20 -1.63 7.10
N MET A 281 -7.65 -2.21 6.03
CA MET A 281 -7.34 -1.47 4.80
C MET A 281 -8.58 -0.94 4.10
N PHE A 282 -9.64 -1.74 4.02
CA PHE A 282 -10.91 -1.29 3.46
C PHE A 282 -11.43 -0.08 4.24
N VAL A 283 -11.45 -0.19 5.58
CA VAL A 283 -11.83 0.89 6.49
C VAL A 283 -10.95 2.11 6.35
N SER A 284 -9.64 1.96 6.13
CA SER A 284 -8.77 3.07 5.76
C SER A 284 -9.27 3.69 4.47
N TYR A 285 -9.35 2.97 3.34
CA TYR A 285 -9.75 3.56 2.06
C TYR A 285 -11.16 4.17 2.02
N LEU A 286 -12.07 3.80 2.92
CA LEU A 286 -13.36 4.48 3.06
C LEU A 286 -13.22 6.00 3.33
N TYR A 287 -12.04 6.53 3.70
CA TYR A 287 -11.86 8.00 3.79
C TYR A 287 -11.95 8.69 2.42
N LEU A 288 -11.69 7.97 1.33
CA LEU A 288 -11.85 8.48 -0.04
C LEU A 288 -13.31 8.58 -0.44
N VAL A 289 -14.22 7.93 0.30
CA VAL A 289 -15.65 7.94 0.03
C VAL A 289 -16.25 9.18 0.65
N SER A 290 -16.34 10.25 -0.15
CA SER A 290 -16.85 11.54 0.30
C SER A 290 -17.73 12.20 -0.77
N ASN A 291 -18.64 13.07 -0.30
CA ASN A 291 -19.47 13.95 -1.12
C ASN A 291 -18.80 15.27 -1.49
N TYR A 292 -17.50 15.38 -1.22
CA TYR A 292 -16.74 16.60 -1.49
C TYR A 292 -16.69 16.89 -3.01
N PRO A 293 -17.13 18.07 -3.49
CA PRO A 293 -17.33 18.30 -4.92
C PRO A 293 -16.02 18.42 -5.72
N PHE A 294 -14.92 18.83 -5.07
CA PHE A 294 -13.63 19.04 -5.73
C PHE A 294 -12.77 17.77 -5.71
N SER A 295 -11.72 17.77 -6.53
CA SER A 295 -10.74 16.68 -6.64
C SER A 295 -10.00 16.44 -5.31
N LEU A 296 -9.91 15.18 -4.88
CA LEU A 296 -9.14 14.75 -3.70
C LEU A 296 -7.66 14.48 -4.00
N SER A 297 -7.30 14.41 -5.29
CA SER A 297 -5.92 14.23 -5.75
C SER A 297 -5.74 14.89 -7.11
N TRP A 298 -4.49 15.09 -7.53
CA TRP A 298 -4.11 15.88 -8.70
C TRP A 298 -4.89 15.56 -10.00
N SER A 299 -5.32 14.31 -10.21
CA SER A 299 -6.05 13.90 -11.41
C SER A 299 -7.40 13.23 -11.17
N GLU A 300 -7.92 13.24 -9.92
CA GLU A 300 -9.16 12.52 -9.60
C GLU A 300 -10.35 13.02 -10.42
N GLY A 301 -10.55 14.35 -10.43
CA GLY A 301 -11.67 14.98 -11.12
C GLY A 301 -11.76 14.64 -12.60
N ASN A 302 -10.63 14.75 -13.29
CA ASN A 302 -10.51 14.40 -14.70
C ASN A 302 -10.67 12.90 -14.94
N ARG A 303 -10.27 12.03 -14.01
CA ARG A 303 -10.53 10.59 -14.11
C ARG A 303 -12.03 10.28 -14.00
N LEU A 304 -12.76 10.94 -13.10
CA LEU A 304 -14.20 10.78 -12.99
C LEU A 304 -14.93 11.23 -14.27
N TYR A 305 -14.43 12.28 -14.91
CA TYR A 305 -14.82 12.67 -16.27
C TYR A 305 -14.52 11.55 -17.29
N ASP A 306 -13.28 11.02 -17.34
CA ASP A 306 -12.95 9.95 -18.29
C ASP A 306 -13.87 8.72 -18.14
N TYR A 307 -14.25 8.38 -16.90
CA TYR A 307 -15.10 7.24 -16.59
C TYR A 307 -16.56 7.42 -17.03
N SER A 308 -17.04 8.66 -17.13
CA SER A 308 -18.38 8.95 -17.64
C SER A 308 -18.46 8.77 -19.16
N LEU A 309 -17.34 8.89 -19.88
CA LEU A 309 -17.33 8.93 -21.34
C LEU A 309 -17.80 7.65 -22.03
N ILE A 310 -17.91 6.52 -21.32
CA ILE A 310 -18.42 5.27 -21.94
C ILE A 310 -19.94 5.17 -21.84
N PHE A 311 -20.52 5.54 -20.70
CA PHE A 311 -21.94 5.28 -20.42
C PHE A 311 -22.79 6.54 -20.26
N ALA A 312 -22.18 7.72 -20.16
CA ALA A 312 -22.87 8.97 -19.79
C ALA A 312 -22.29 10.22 -20.46
N GLN A 313 -21.87 10.14 -21.73
CA GLN A 313 -21.44 11.32 -22.50
C GLN A 313 -22.55 12.37 -22.64
N ASN A 314 -23.81 11.95 -22.62
CA ASN A 314 -24.99 12.81 -22.72
C ASN A 314 -25.16 13.79 -21.54
N ILE A 315 -24.38 13.63 -20.46
CA ILE A 315 -24.32 14.62 -19.36
C ILE A 315 -23.72 15.95 -19.86
N TYR A 316 -22.83 15.89 -20.85
CA TYR A 316 -22.15 17.07 -21.38
C TYR A 316 -22.94 17.69 -22.52
N LYS A 317 -23.12 19.02 -22.48
CA LYS A 317 -23.71 19.79 -23.57
C LYS A 317 -22.71 19.94 -24.72
N TYR A 318 -22.58 18.90 -25.54
CA TYR A 318 -21.69 18.87 -26.69
C TYR A 318 -22.41 18.17 -27.87
N PRO A 319 -22.46 18.78 -29.07
CA PRO A 319 -23.29 18.29 -30.18
C PRO A 319 -22.75 17.03 -30.87
N ALA A 320 -21.49 16.68 -30.63
CA ALA A 320 -20.82 15.54 -31.25
C ALA A 320 -20.42 14.48 -30.21
N PRO A 321 -20.07 13.25 -30.61
CA PRO A 321 -19.46 12.28 -29.72
C PRO A 321 -18.15 12.83 -29.12
N ILE A 322 -17.98 12.70 -27.81
CA ILE A 322 -16.75 13.10 -27.13
C ILE A 322 -15.74 11.96 -27.28
N ILE A 323 -14.62 12.25 -27.93
CA ILE A 323 -13.55 11.27 -28.15
C ILE A 323 -12.58 11.34 -26.97
N SER A 324 -12.34 10.19 -26.32
CA SER A 324 -11.34 10.12 -25.26
C SER A 324 -9.91 10.06 -25.82
N PRO A 325 -8.97 10.88 -25.34
CA PRO A 325 -7.60 10.92 -25.88
C PRO A 325 -6.80 9.62 -25.67
N TYR A 326 -7.04 8.90 -24.57
CA TYR A 326 -6.22 7.74 -24.18
C TYR A 326 -6.74 6.40 -24.73
N ASN A 327 -7.86 6.39 -25.46
CA ASN A 327 -8.51 5.21 -26.03
C ASN A 327 -8.39 3.93 -25.16
N SER A 328 -8.81 4.03 -23.89
CA SER A 328 -8.72 2.94 -22.91
C SER A 328 -10.11 2.48 -22.44
N PRO A 329 -11.01 2.07 -23.36
CA PRO A 329 -12.41 1.81 -23.04
C PRO A 329 -12.61 0.69 -22.01
N GLY A 330 -11.72 -0.30 -21.93
CA GLY A 330 -11.81 -1.37 -20.94
C GLY A 330 -11.62 -0.85 -19.50
N ARG A 331 -10.70 0.11 -19.32
CA ARG A 331 -10.48 0.79 -18.04
C ARG A 331 -11.64 1.73 -17.73
N TYR A 332 -12.05 2.56 -18.69
CA TYR A 332 -13.13 3.52 -18.47
C TYR A 332 -14.47 2.85 -18.20
N ALA A 333 -14.79 1.76 -18.90
CA ALA A 333 -15.98 0.97 -18.63
C ALA A 333 -15.97 0.41 -17.21
N LEU A 334 -14.85 -0.14 -16.73
CA LEU A 334 -14.77 -0.73 -15.39
C LEU A 334 -15.07 0.29 -14.28
N TRP A 335 -14.45 1.48 -14.33
CA TRP A 335 -14.74 2.54 -13.35
C TRP A 335 -16.07 3.25 -13.64
N GLY A 336 -16.52 3.23 -14.89
CA GLY A 336 -17.72 3.87 -15.36
C GLY A 336 -19.01 3.12 -15.04
N LEU A 337 -18.95 1.86 -14.57
CA LEU A 337 -20.14 1.05 -14.29
C LEU A 337 -21.24 1.78 -13.48
N PRO A 338 -20.95 2.61 -12.45
CA PRO A 338 -22.00 3.34 -11.75
C PRO A 338 -22.75 4.34 -12.64
N PHE A 339 -22.14 4.87 -13.72
CA PHE A 339 -22.82 5.75 -14.67
C PHE A 339 -23.93 5.06 -15.50
N LEU A 340 -24.05 3.73 -15.44
CA LEU A 340 -25.23 3.02 -15.96
C LEU A 340 -26.52 3.40 -15.22
N TRP A 341 -26.42 3.94 -14.01
CA TRP A 341 -27.52 4.52 -13.26
C TRP A 341 -27.38 6.05 -13.24
N PRO A 342 -28.15 6.79 -14.06
CA PRO A 342 -28.08 8.24 -14.12
C PRO A 342 -28.38 8.90 -12.77
N GLY A 343 -27.65 9.97 -12.45
CA GLY A 343 -27.90 10.79 -11.27
C GLY A 343 -27.27 10.28 -9.96
N LEU A 344 -26.49 9.19 -9.99
CA LEU A 344 -25.75 8.78 -8.80
C LEU A 344 -24.74 9.86 -8.36
N PRO A 345 -24.67 10.18 -7.06
CA PRO A 345 -23.77 11.20 -6.55
C PRO A 345 -22.30 10.73 -6.53
N ILE A 346 -21.37 11.69 -6.50
CA ILE A 346 -19.92 11.45 -6.58
C ILE A 346 -19.39 10.43 -5.55
N TRP A 347 -19.99 10.36 -4.36
CA TRP A 347 -19.56 9.42 -3.33
C TRP A 347 -19.73 7.95 -3.76
N VAL A 348 -20.72 7.63 -4.59
CA VAL A 348 -20.95 6.26 -5.08
C VAL A 348 -19.82 5.84 -6.03
N HIS A 349 -19.36 6.76 -6.89
CA HIS A 349 -18.24 6.51 -7.79
C HIS A 349 -16.92 6.36 -7.03
N ARG A 350 -16.73 7.14 -5.96
CA ARG A 350 -15.59 7.00 -5.05
C ARG A 350 -15.63 5.69 -4.26
N PHE A 351 -16.81 5.28 -3.79
CA PHE A 351 -17.01 3.97 -3.16
C PHE A 351 -16.68 2.84 -4.14
N TRP A 352 -17.16 2.93 -5.38
CA TRP A 352 -16.83 1.97 -6.43
C TRP A 352 -15.32 1.89 -6.68
N ALA A 353 -14.62 3.02 -6.68
CA ALA A 353 -13.16 3.03 -6.79
C ALA A 353 -12.46 2.32 -5.62
N VAL A 354 -13.03 2.37 -4.40
CA VAL A 354 -12.54 1.58 -3.25
C VAL A 354 -12.82 0.09 -3.45
N VAL A 355 -14.03 -0.28 -3.92
CA VAL A 355 -14.38 -1.68 -4.24
C VAL A 355 -13.41 -2.27 -5.26
N LEU A 356 -13.09 -1.53 -6.33
CA LEU A 356 -12.14 -1.95 -7.37
C LEU A 356 -10.70 -2.10 -6.87
N ARG A 357 -10.33 -1.50 -5.73
CA ARG A 357 -9.01 -1.73 -5.10
C ARG A 357 -8.97 -3.06 -4.32
N ILE A 358 -10.09 -3.51 -3.79
CA ILE A 358 -10.18 -4.71 -2.93
C ILE A 358 -10.56 -5.96 -3.74
N LEU A 359 -11.59 -5.86 -4.58
CA LEU A 359 -12.24 -7.04 -5.15
C LEU A 359 -11.36 -7.78 -6.17
N PRO A 360 -10.74 -7.16 -7.19
CA PRO A 360 -9.87 -7.85 -8.14
C PRO A 360 -8.70 -8.62 -7.51
N PRO A 361 -7.89 -8.05 -6.59
CA PRO A 361 -6.80 -8.81 -5.98
C PRO A 361 -7.32 -9.93 -5.05
N LEU A 362 -8.47 -9.76 -4.38
CA LEU A 362 -9.12 -10.85 -3.62
C LEU A 362 -9.52 -12.00 -4.54
N LEU A 363 -10.19 -11.69 -5.65
CA LEU A 363 -10.59 -12.69 -6.66
C LEU A 363 -9.36 -13.39 -7.22
N PHE A 364 -8.30 -12.65 -7.55
CA PHE A 364 -7.08 -13.24 -8.04
C PHE A 364 -6.48 -14.23 -7.03
N GLY A 365 -6.34 -13.82 -5.77
CA GLY A 365 -5.89 -14.70 -4.69
C GLY A 365 -6.78 -15.94 -4.51
N TRP A 366 -8.10 -15.81 -4.70
CA TRP A 366 -9.06 -16.92 -4.61
C TRP A 366 -8.99 -17.92 -5.77
N PHE A 367 -8.78 -17.43 -7.00
CA PHE A 367 -8.70 -18.25 -8.20
C PHE A 367 -7.33 -18.89 -8.38
N VAL A 368 -6.25 -18.18 -8.03
CA VAL A 368 -4.89 -18.75 -8.10
C VAL A 368 -4.70 -19.89 -7.09
N SER A 369 -5.43 -19.84 -5.98
CA SER A 369 -5.46 -20.89 -4.95
C SER A 369 -6.56 -21.95 -5.16
N ALA A 370 -7.28 -21.94 -6.29
CA ALA A 370 -8.45 -22.78 -6.50
C ALA A 370 -8.18 -24.29 -6.44
N GLY A 371 -6.94 -24.72 -6.71
CA GLY A 371 -6.51 -26.11 -6.58
C GLY A 371 -6.30 -26.58 -5.13
N ILE A 372 -6.17 -25.67 -4.16
CA ILE A 372 -5.95 -26.01 -2.73
C ILE A 372 -7.29 -26.35 -2.08
N ARG A 373 -7.40 -27.58 -1.54
CA ARG A 373 -8.63 -28.07 -0.90
C ARG A 373 -8.81 -27.60 0.55
N ASP A 374 -7.71 -27.29 1.24
CA ASP A 374 -7.78 -26.72 2.59
C ASP A 374 -8.38 -25.31 2.53
N ARG A 375 -9.53 -25.15 3.19
CA ARG A 375 -10.30 -23.90 3.16
C ARG A 375 -9.61 -22.75 3.90
N ASN A 376 -8.92 -23.02 5.00
CA ASN A 376 -8.24 -22.01 5.79
C ASN A 376 -6.99 -21.52 5.05
N LEU A 377 -6.22 -22.45 4.48
CA LEU A 377 -5.06 -22.10 3.66
C LEU A 377 -5.48 -21.33 2.40
N ARG A 378 -6.56 -21.75 1.74
CA ARG A 378 -7.10 -21.05 0.56
C ARG A 378 -7.54 -19.62 0.88
N TRP A 379 -8.29 -19.42 1.96
CA TRP A 379 -8.67 -18.06 2.40
C TRP A 379 -7.48 -17.24 2.85
N GLY A 380 -6.56 -17.83 3.64
CA GLY A 380 -5.32 -17.19 4.04
C GLY A 380 -4.57 -16.69 2.81
N MET A 381 -4.36 -17.55 1.82
CA MET A 381 -3.71 -17.18 0.56
C MET A 381 -4.46 -16.08 -0.18
N ALA A 382 -5.80 -16.14 -0.27
CA ALA A 382 -6.59 -15.11 -0.94
C ALA A 382 -6.43 -13.72 -0.28
N PHE A 383 -6.51 -13.64 1.05
CA PHE A 383 -6.34 -12.37 1.77
C PHE A 383 -4.90 -11.88 1.77
N TRP A 384 -3.92 -12.76 1.88
CA TRP A 384 -2.51 -12.35 1.83
C TRP A 384 -2.10 -11.90 0.44
N VAL A 385 -2.53 -12.58 -0.63
CA VAL A 385 -2.35 -12.10 -2.01
C VAL A 385 -3.02 -10.75 -2.21
N LEU A 386 -4.19 -10.53 -1.62
CA LEU A 386 -4.80 -9.20 -1.61
C LEU A 386 -3.90 -8.16 -0.94
N LEU A 387 -3.40 -8.44 0.26
CA LEU A 387 -2.58 -7.49 1.02
C LEU A 387 -1.26 -7.19 0.32
N ILE A 388 -0.67 -8.19 -0.35
CA ILE A 388 0.51 -8.05 -1.20
C ILE A 388 0.29 -7.02 -2.30
N PHE A 389 -0.90 -6.94 -2.88
CA PHE A 389 -1.15 -6.00 -3.98
C PHE A 389 -1.64 -4.63 -3.55
N ILE A 390 -2.14 -4.50 -2.32
CA ILE A 390 -2.75 -3.26 -1.83
C ILE A 390 -1.78 -2.47 -0.94
N VAL A 391 -0.93 -3.14 -0.16
CA VAL A 391 -0.07 -2.48 0.84
C VAL A 391 1.21 -1.94 0.20
N PRO A 392 2.07 -2.76 -0.43
CA PRO A 392 3.33 -2.27 -1.02
C PRO A 392 3.18 -1.73 -2.45
N THR A 393 2.06 -1.97 -3.14
CA THR A 393 1.94 -1.69 -4.59
C THR A 393 0.63 -1.01 -4.96
N THR A 394 0.64 -0.26 -6.05
CA THR A 394 -0.52 0.43 -6.65
C THR A 394 -0.91 -0.27 -7.96
N ILE A 395 -1.27 -1.56 -7.88
CA ILE A 395 -1.63 -2.32 -9.09
C ILE A 395 -3.02 -1.93 -9.60
N TYR A 396 -3.13 -1.79 -10.92
CA TYR A 396 -4.38 -1.47 -11.59
C TYR A 396 -5.37 -2.65 -11.56
N ALA A 397 -6.63 -2.35 -11.24
CA ALA A 397 -7.71 -3.34 -11.22
C ALA A 397 -7.89 -4.14 -12.54
N PRO A 398 -7.83 -3.53 -13.76
CA PRO A 398 -8.07 -4.28 -14.99
C PRO A 398 -7.03 -5.36 -15.29
N ILE A 399 -5.76 -5.12 -14.97
CA ILE A 399 -4.71 -6.13 -15.21
C ILE A 399 -4.84 -7.32 -14.24
N LEU A 400 -5.26 -7.07 -12.99
CA LEU A 400 -5.62 -8.12 -12.04
C LEU A 400 -6.88 -8.90 -12.48
N LEU A 401 -7.90 -8.22 -13.02
CA LEU A 401 -9.06 -8.90 -13.61
C LEU A 401 -8.65 -9.76 -14.81
N SER A 402 -7.72 -9.30 -15.63
CA SER A 402 -7.15 -10.11 -16.73
C SER A 402 -6.45 -11.36 -16.18
N ALA A 403 -5.69 -11.23 -15.09
CA ALA A 403 -5.09 -12.37 -14.39
C ALA A 403 -6.14 -13.33 -13.80
N VAL A 404 -7.24 -12.81 -13.24
CA VAL A 404 -8.39 -13.60 -12.77
C VAL A 404 -9.00 -14.41 -13.92
N LEU A 405 -9.20 -13.78 -15.08
CA LEU A 405 -9.77 -14.45 -16.26
C LEU A 405 -8.88 -15.60 -16.75
N VAL A 406 -7.54 -15.44 -16.72
CA VAL A 406 -6.61 -16.54 -17.02
C VAL A 406 -6.79 -17.69 -16.02
N MET A 407 -6.96 -17.40 -14.73
CA MET A 407 -7.10 -18.43 -13.69
C MET A 407 -8.48 -19.07 -13.59
N LEU A 408 -9.54 -18.43 -14.10
CA LEU A 408 -10.92 -18.89 -13.99
C LEU A 408 -11.09 -20.35 -14.46
N PHE A 409 -10.42 -20.73 -15.54
CA PHE A 409 -10.43 -22.09 -16.09
C PHE A 409 -9.06 -22.77 -16.10
N ALA A 410 -8.05 -22.22 -15.43
CA ALA A 410 -6.69 -22.76 -15.42
C ALA A 410 -6.61 -24.25 -15.02
N PHE A 411 -7.37 -24.63 -14.00
CA PHE A 411 -7.43 -26.01 -13.49
C PHE A 411 -8.40 -26.92 -14.27
N GLN A 412 -9.07 -26.41 -15.31
CA GLN A 412 -9.97 -27.21 -16.14
C GLN A 412 -9.19 -27.94 -17.26
N PRO A 413 -9.42 -29.25 -17.46
CA PRO A 413 -8.68 -30.03 -18.46
C PRO A 413 -8.95 -29.57 -19.91
N SER A 414 -10.08 -28.91 -20.17
CA SER A 414 -10.47 -28.44 -21.51
C SER A 414 -9.56 -27.32 -22.01
N LEU A 415 -8.80 -27.58 -23.08
CA LEU A 415 -8.00 -26.55 -23.76
C LEU A 415 -8.87 -25.43 -24.34
N LEU A 416 -10.09 -25.75 -24.81
CA LEU A 416 -11.01 -24.76 -25.37
C LEU A 416 -11.42 -23.74 -24.31
N MET A 417 -11.84 -24.19 -23.12
CA MET A 417 -12.24 -23.30 -22.03
C MET A 417 -11.09 -22.39 -21.60
N ARG A 418 -9.88 -22.95 -21.50
CA ARG A 418 -8.67 -22.18 -21.18
C ARG A 418 -8.34 -21.15 -22.25
N SER A 419 -8.44 -21.53 -23.53
CA SER A 419 -8.20 -20.63 -24.65
C SER A 419 -9.22 -19.49 -24.69
N VAL A 420 -10.51 -19.78 -24.48
CA VAL A 420 -11.56 -18.75 -24.40
C VAL A 420 -11.30 -17.77 -23.27
N ALA A 421 -10.96 -18.26 -22.07
CA ALA A 421 -10.62 -17.39 -20.93
C ALA A 421 -9.45 -16.45 -21.26
N VAL A 422 -8.41 -16.98 -21.89
CA VAL A 422 -7.18 -16.25 -22.23
C VAL A 422 -7.41 -15.27 -23.39
N ILE A 423 -8.26 -15.60 -24.36
CA ILE A 423 -8.72 -14.68 -25.42
C ILE A 423 -9.42 -13.47 -24.80
N VAL A 424 -10.41 -13.71 -23.92
CA VAL A 424 -11.16 -12.64 -23.25
C VAL A 424 -10.22 -11.79 -22.39
N ALA A 425 -9.29 -12.42 -21.67
CA ALA A 425 -8.27 -11.73 -20.88
C ALA A 425 -7.36 -10.85 -21.75
N GLY A 426 -6.88 -11.37 -22.89
CA GLY A 426 -6.02 -10.63 -23.84
C GLY A 426 -6.71 -9.39 -24.41
N ILE A 427 -7.95 -9.55 -24.88
CA ILE A 427 -8.79 -8.44 -25.39
C ILE A 427 -8.99 -7.40 -24.29
N TYR A 428 -9.41 -7.83 -23.09
CA TYR A 428 -9.70 -6.92 -21.99
C TYR A 428 -8.45 -6.17 -21.50
N ALA A 429 -7.31 -6.85 -21.40
CA ALA A 429 -6.04 -6.23 -21.03
C ALA A 429 -5.67 -5.12 -22.02
N SER A 430 -5.73 -5.39 -23.32
CA SER A 430 -5.41 -4.41 -24.37
C SER A 430 -6.39 -3.24 -24.41
N LEU A 431 -7.70 -3.49 -24.32
CA LEU A 431 -8.72 -2.43 -24.25
C LEU A 431 -8.57 -1.55 -22.99
N SER A 432 -7.97 -2.09 -21.92
CA SER A 432 -7.73 -1.33 -20.68
C SER A 432 -6.42 -0.56 -20.73
N ARG A 433 -5.38 -1.15 -21.31
CA ARG A 433 -4.08 -0.54 -21.60
C ARG A 433 -3.36 -1.41 -22.62
N TRP A 434 -3.17 -0.91 -23.83
CA TRP A 434 -2.64 -1.70 -24.94
C TRP A 434 -1.30 -2.37 -24.64
N THR A 435 -0.43 -1.75 -23.81
CA THR A 435 0.87 -2.31 -23.41
C THR A 435 0.78 -3.61 -22.61
N TRP A 436 -0.40 -3.98 -22.10
CA TRP A 436 -0.60 -5.21 -21.33
C TRP A 436 -0.99 -6.42 -22.19
N PHE A 437 -1.14 -6.28 -23.50
CA PHE A 437 -1.70 -7.32 -24.37
C PHE A 437 -0.98 -8.69 -24.31
N LEU A 438 0.34 -8.70 -24.04
CA LEU A 438 1.14 -9.93 -23.93
C LEU A 438 0.99 -10.64 -22.58
N ALA A 439 0.54 -9.95 -21.53
CA ALA A 439 0.58 -10.49 -20.18
C ALA A 439 -0.33 -11.72 -19.99
N PRO A 440 -1.60 -11.72 -20.45
CA PRO A 440 -2.44 -12.91 -20.33
C PRO A 440 -1.90 -14.14 -21.06
N ALA A 441 -1.27 -13.94 -22.23
CA ALA A 441 -0.64 -15.02 -22.99
C ALA A 441 0.55 -15.64 -22.26
N ALA A 442 1.43 -14.80 -21.68
CA ALA A 442 2.57 -15.25 -20.90
C ALA A 442 2.13 -16.04 -19.65
N TRP A 443 1.14 -15.54 -18.91
CA TRP A 443 0.61 -16.24 -17.74
C TRP A 443 -0.05 -17.56 -18.12
N ALA A 444 -0.83 -17.59 -19.19
CA ALA A 444 -1.44 -18.82 -19.69
C ALA A 444 -0.41 -19.88 -20.07
N ALA A 445 0.68 -19.47 -20.72
CA ALA A 445 1.79 -20.36 -21.06
C ALA A 445 2.44 -20.95 -19.80
N ILE A 446 2.77 -20.10 -18.81
CA ILE A 446 3.35 -20.56 -17.53
C ILE A 446 2.40 -21.53 -16.83
N VAL A 447 1.12 -21.18 -16.69
CA VAL A 447 0.13 -22.01 -15.99
C VAL A 447 -0.09 -23.34 -16.71
N ASP A 448 -0.18 -23.34 -18.04
CA ASP A 448 -0.28 -24.58 -18.83
C ASP A 448 0.96 -25.46 -18.67
N LEU A 449 2.15 -24.85 -18.72
CA LEU A 449 3.43 -25.54 -18.53
C LEU A 449 3.58 -26.12 -17.13
N LEU A 450 2.99 -25.51 -16.12
CA LEU A 450 3.05 -25.99 -14.75
C LEU A 450 2.02 -27.08 -14.46
N LEU A 451 0.77 -26.91 -14.90
CA LEU A 451 -0.34 -27.81 -14.51
C LEU A 451 -0.45 -29.07 -15.37
N TYR A 452 -0.15 -28.99 -16.67
CA TYR A 452 -0.43 -30.08 -17.62
C TYR A 452 0.85 -30.67 -18.23
N TYR A 453 1.88 -29.85 -18.35
CA TYR A 453 3.23 -30.30 -18.69
C TYR A 453 4.04 -30.50 -17.38
N PRO A 454 4.98 -31.46 -17.28
CA PRO A 454 5.32 -32.49 -18.25
C PRO A 454 4.37 -33.71 -18.25
N GLY A 455 3.24 -33.68 -17.53
CA GLY A 455 2.34 -34.83 -17.34
C GLY A 455 1.72 -35.44 -18.61
N ARG A 456 1.65 -34.67 -19.71
CA ARG A 456 1.25 -35.17 -21.04
C ARG A 456 2.22 -36.24 -21.57
N LYS A 457 1.75 -37.48 -21.71
CA LYS A 457 2.50 -38.62 -22.29
C LYS A 457 2.48 -38.61 -23.83
N LEU A 458 3.04 -37.58 -24.45
CA LEU A 458 3.08 -37.40 -25.91
C LEU A 458 4.50 -37.02 -26.38
N PRO A 459 4.83 -37.20 -27.68
CA PRO A 459 6.07 -36.66 -28.26
C PRO A 459 6.19 -35.15 -28.03
N PHE A 460 7.42 -34.65 -27.87
CA PHE A 460 7.71 -33.29 -27.40
C PHE A 460 6.87 -32.19 -28.09
N ILE A 461 6.77 -32.23 -29.42
CA ILE A 461 6.00 -31.23 -30.20
C ILE A 461 4.51 -31.27 -29.82
N ARG A 462 3.87 -32.45 -29.80
CA ARG A 462 2.45 -32.59 -29.41
C ARG A 462 2.24 -32.29 -27.93
N LYS A 463 3.28 -32.46 -27.12
CA LYS A 463 3.27 -32.18 -25.68
C LYS A 463 3.20 -30.68 -25.38
N ILE A 464 3.95 -29.86 -26.14
CA ILE A 464 4.01 -28.40 -25.98
C ILE A 464 2.95 -27.66 -26.81
N LEU A 465 2.42 -28.29 -27.87
CA LEU A 465 1.43 -27.66 -28.75
C LEU A 465 0.25 -27.00 -28.02
N PRO A 466 -0.38 -27.60 -26.99
CA PRO A 466 -1.46 -26.93 -26.25
C PRO A 466 -1.01 -25.63 -25.57
N THR A 467 0.23 -25.59 -25.05
CA THR A 467 0.84 -24.38 -24.46
C THR A 467 1.00 -23.29 -25.51
N ILE A 468 1.50 -23.65 -26.70
CA ILE A 468 1.68 -22.71 -27.81
C ILE A 468 0.33 -22.18 -28.27
N LEU A 469 -0.66 -23.05 -28.45
CA LEU A 469 -2.00 -22.66 -28.90
C LEU A 469 -2.68 -21.70 -27.91
N VAL A 470 -2.65 -21.98 -26.61
CA VAL A 470 -3.28 -21.08 -25.62
C VAL A 470 -2.56 -19.73 -25.52
N ALA A 471 -1.22 -19.72 -25.64
CA ALA A 471 -0.43 -18.50 -25.64
C ALA A 471 -0.69 -17.65 -26.89
N LEU A 472 -0.68 -18.27 -28.08
CA LEU A 472 -0.98 -17.60 -29.34
C LEU A 472 -2.41 -17.06 -29.36
N ALA A 473 -3.38 -17.82 -28.86
CA ALA A 473 -4.77 -17.38 -28.76
C ALA A 473 -4.90 -16.08 -27.95
N GLY A 474 -4.24 -16.00 -26.80
CA GLY A 474 -4.20 -14.77 -25.99
C GLY A 474 -3.49 -13.61 -26.67
N MET A 475 -2.32 -13.87 -27.25
CA MET A 475 -1.48 -12.85 -27.89
C MET A 475 -2.17 -12.23 -29.10
N VAL A 476 -2.71 -13.06 -30.00
CA VAL A 476 -3.43 -12.59 -31.20
C VAL A 476 -4.67 -11.82 -30.79
N ALA A 477 -5.46 -12.36 -29.86
CA ALA A 477 -6.67 -11.70 -29.39
C ALA A 477 -6.40 -10.35 -28.72
N GLY A 478 -5.32 -10.22 -27.94
CA GLY A 478 -4.92 -8.95 -27.34
C GLY A 478 -4.34 -7.94 -28.34
N LEU A 479 -3.63 -8.41 -29.37
CA LEU A 479 -3.04 -7.56 -30.40
C LEU A 479 -4.10 -6.88 -31.27
N LEU A 480 -5.20 -7.57 -31.60
CA LEU A 480 -6.27 -7.03 -32.46
C LEU A 480 -6.79 -5.65 -32.02
N PRO A 481 -7.28 -5.44 -30.78
CA PRO A 481 -7.70 -4.11 -30.32
C PRO A 481 -6.52 -3.14 -30.11
N GLY A 482 -5.30 -3.65 -29.92
CA GLY A 482 -4.11 -2.84 -29.65
C GLY A 482 -3.35 -2.40 -30.92
N GLN A 483 -3.67 -2.94 -32.08
CA GLN A 483 -2.88 -2.79 -33.31
C GLN A 483 -2.67 -1.32 -33.70
N LYS A 484 -3.72 -0.51 -33.66
CA LYS A 484 -3.65 0.92 -33.99
C LYS A 484 -2.70 1.67 -33.05
N ALA A 485 -2.78 1.39 -31.75
CA ALA A 485 -1.91 2.01 -30.75
C ALA A 485 -0.45 1.58 -30.95
N LEU A 486 -0.21 0.30 -31.27
CA LEU A 486 1.13 -0.22 -31.59
C LEU A 486 1.71 0.47 -32.82
N THR A 487 0.93 0.60 -33.91
CA THR A 487 1.40 1.29 -35.12
C THR A 487 1.71 2.77 -34.86
N THR A 488 0.90 3.47 -34.05
CA THR A 488 1.18 4.86 -33.64
C THR A 488 2.41 4.97 -32.75
N TYR A 489 2.66 3.98 -31.90
CA TYR A 489 3.79 3.97 -30.96
C TYR A 489 5.13 3.72 -31.65
N VAL A 490 5.16 2.83 -32.66
CA VAL A 490 6.38 2.49 -33.41
C VAL A 490 6.76 3.61 -34.39
N SER A 491 5.85 4.56 -34.65
CA SER A 491 6.17 5.75 -35.43
C SER A 491 7.21 6.63 -34.71
N PRO A 492 8.27 7.07 -35.40
CA PRO A 492 9.32 7.94 -34.83
C PRO A 492 8.78 9.21 -34.15
N ASP A 493 7.66 9.74 -34.67
CA ASP A 493 7.03 10.99 -34.20
C ASP A 493 6.06 10.80 -33.02
N SER A 494 6.01 9.61 -32.40
CA SER A 494 5.06 9.36 -31.32
C SER A 494 5.38 10.20 -30.07
N LEU A 495 4.34 10.76 -29.46
CA LEU A 495 4.43 11.49 -28.18
C LEU A 495 5.14 10.70 -27.08
N ILE A 496 4.96 9.38 -27.06
CA ILE A 496 5.47 8.51 -26.01
C ILE A 496 6.95 8.12 -26.26
N SER A 497 7.43 8.12 -27.51
CA SER A 497 8.86 7.97 -27.81
C SER A 497 9.65 9.23 -27.49
N ASN A 498 9.01 10.40 -27.55
CA ASN A 498 9.65 11.69 -27.28
C ASN A 498 9.80 12.05 -25.80
N GLN A 499 9.19 11.28 -24.89
CA GLN A 499 9.35 11.50 -23.45
C GLN A 499 10.76 11.09 -22.97
N PRO A 500 11.49 11.98 -22.27
CA PRO A 500 12.84 11.70 -21.80
C PRO A 500 12.88 10.58 -20.75
N LEU A 501 13.97 9.79 -20.78
CA LEU A 501 14.30 8.76 -19.80
C LEU A 501 15.17 9.35 -18.67
N LEU A 502 14.59 9.42 -17.48
CA LEU A 502 15.19 9.89 -16.25
C LEU A 502 15.81 8.72 -15.48
N TRP A 503 16.95 8.21 -15.98
CA TRP A 503 17.64 7.04 -15.42
C TRP A 503 18.00 7.16 -13.93
N TYR A 504 18.17 8.39 -13.42
CA TYR A 504 18.44 8.63 -12.01
C TYR A 504 17.31 8.08 -11.09
N ARG A 505 16.08 7.89 -11.61
CA ARG A 505 14.95 7.31 -10.86
C ARG A 505 15.16 5.85 -10.43
N LEU A 506 16.10 5.15 -11.05
CA LEU A 506 16.46 3.78 -10.66
C LEU A 506 17.10 3.72 -9.26
N PHE A 507 17.76 4.80 -8.83
CA PHE A 507 18.47 4.94 -7.57
C PHE A 507 17.77 5.94 -6.63
N PRO A 508 18.13 6.04 -5.33
CA PRO A 508 17.50 6.97 -4.39
C PRO A 508 17.41 8.40 -4.92
N ASN A 509 16.20 8.98 -4.86
CA ASN A 509 15.91 10.32 -5.40
C ASN A 509 14.67 10.95 -4.74
N GLN A 510 14.38 12.23 -5.01
CA GLN A 510 13.24 12.94 -4.40
C GLN A 510 11.85 12.49 -4.88
N THR A 511 11.75 11.89 -6.08
CA THR A 511 10.46 11.39 -6.62
C THR A 511 10.07 10.07 -5.95
N TYR A 512 11.03 9.16 -5.78
CA TYR A 512 10.88 7.93 -5.00
C TYR A 512 12.13 7.70 -4.16
N SER A 513 12.02 7.92 -2.84
CA SER A 513 13.16 8.03 -1.90
C SER A 513 14.10 6.82 -1.90
N LEU A 514 13.57 5.61 -2.08
CA LEU A 514 14.38 4.39 -2.14
C LEU A 514 15.02 4.16 -3.51
N GLY A 515 14.49 4.77 -4.57
CA GLY A 515 14.79 4.38 -5.95
C GLY A 515 14.13 3.06 -6.35
N LEU A 516 13.89 2.89 -7.65
CA LEU A 516 13.12 1.76 -8.17
C LEU A 516 13.80 0.41 -7.91
N ILE A 517 15.12 0.33 -8.02
CA ILE A 517 15.86 -0.94 -7.84
C ILE A 517 15.73 -1.42 -6.40
N LEU A 518 16.07 -0.57 -5.43
CA LEU A 518 16.01 -0.94 -4.02
C LEU A 518 14.57 -1.19 -3.56
N GLY A 519 13.62 -0.35 -3.99
CA GLY A 519 12.19 -0.56 -3.70
C GLY A 519 11.69 -1.92 -4.22
N THR A 520 12.07 -2.29 -5.45
CA THR A 520 11.73 -3.59 -6.03
C THR A 520 12.36 -4.75 -5.28
N LEU A 521 13.63 -4.64 -4.88
CA LEU A 521 14.34 -5.67 -4.12
C LEU A 521 13.73 -5.87 -2.72
N ILE A 522 13.33 -4.79 -2.03
CA ILE A 522 12.65 -4.88 -0.73
C ILE A 522 11.31 -5.60 -0.89
N VAL A 523 10.52 -5.23 -1.90
CA VAL A 523 9.18 -5.79 -2.11
C VAL A 523 9.22 -7.23 -2.63
N THR A 524 10.18 -7.59 -3.50
CA THR A 524 10.17 -8.90 -4.19
C THR A 524 11.28 -9.86 -3.78
N GLY A 525 12.38 -9.35 -3.22
CA GLY A 525 13.55 -10.13 -2.83
C GLY A 525 13.25 -11.30 -1.90
N PRO A 526 12.44 -11.14 -0.82
CA PRO A 526 12.11 -12.25 0.06
C PRO A 526 11.40 -13.41 -0.65
N LEU A 527 10.44 -13.11 -1.53
CA LEU A 527 9.73 -14.13 -2.30
C LEU A 527 10.64 -14.79 -3.34
N LEU A 528 11.47 -14.00 -4.04
CA LEU A 528 12.44 -14.51 -5.00
C LEU A 528 13.46 -15.45 -4.36
N ALA A 529 13.96 -15.12 -3.16
CA ALA A 529 14.92 -15.95 -2.44
C ALA A 529 14.31 -17.30 -2.06
N ILE A 530 13.08 -17.31 -1.55
CA ILE A 530 12.35 -18.54 -1.22
C ILE A 530 12.07 -19.36 -2.49
N LEU A 531 11.62 -18.70 -3.56
CA LEU A 531 11.33 -19.32 -4.85
C LEU A 531 12.57 -19.99 -5.45
N ALA A 532 13.70 -19.28 -5.50
CA ALA A 532 14.97 -19.80 -5.97
C ALA A 532 15.41 -21.01 -5.13
N TRP A 533 15.24 -20.94 -3.80
CA TRP A 533 15.55 -22.08 -2.95
C TRP A 533 14.66 -23.29 -3.23
N TRP A 534 13.35 -23.14 -3.42
CA TRP A 534 12.48 -24.26 -3.78
C TRP A 534 12.94 -24.96 -5.06
N MET A 535 13.36 -24.19 -6.06
CA MET A 535 13.85 -24.70 -7.35
C MET A 535 15.23 -25.37 -7.22
N ILE A 536 16.20 -24.70 -6.58
CA ILE A 536 17.57 -25.19 -6.40
C ILE A 536 17.60 -26.44 -5.51
N SER A 537 16.84 -26.44 -4.42
CA SER A 537 16.74 -27.60 -3.51
C SER A 537 15.88 -28.73 -4.05
N ARG A 538 15.36 -28.61 -5.28
CA ARG A 538 14.48 -29.60 -5.96
C ARG A 538 13.22 -29.96 -5.17
N ARG A 539 12.78 -29.10 -4.24
CA ARG A 539 11.48 -29.23 -3.56
C ARG A 539 10.34 -28.98 -4.53
N TRP A 540 10.52 -28.00 -5.41
CA TRP A 540 9.67 -27.83 -6.58
C TRP A 540 10.42 -28.33 -7.81
N LYS A 541 10.05 -29.51 -8.30
CA LYS A 541 10.72 -30.17 -9.43
C LYS A 541 10.25 -29.56 -10.75
N LEU A 542 11.05 -28.66 -11.28
CA LEU A 542 10.85 -28.05 -12.59
C LEU A 542 11.90 -28.54 -13.59
N ASP A 543 11.51 -28.65 -14.85
CA ASP A 543 12.46 -28.84 -15.94
C ASP A 543 12.92 -27.52 -16.55
N TRP A 544 13.83 -27.61 -17.52
CA TRP A 544 14.46 -26.44 -18.13
C TRP A 544 13.46 -25.53 -18.85
N LEU A 545 12.39 -26.08 -19.43
CA LEU A 545 11.40 -25.31 -20.18
C LEU A 545 10.48 -24.54 -19.22
N GLN A 546 10.05 -25.18 -18.14
CA GLN A 546 9.31 -24.51 -17.07
C GLN A 546 10.14 -23.39 -16.42
N MET A 547 11.43 -23.66 -16.16
CA MET A 547 12.37 -22.66 -15.64
C MET A 547 12.56 -21.49 -16.60
N LEU A 548 12.75 -21.77 -17.90
CA LEU A 548 12.89 -20.75 -18.93
C LEU A 548 11.64 -19.88 -19.05
N ALA A 549 10.44 -20.48 -19.02
CA ALA A 549 9.20 -19.73 -19.06
C ALA A 549 9.04 -18.81 -17.84
N ILE A 550 9.30 -19.32 -16.63
CA ILE A 550 9.20 -18.54 -15.40
C ILE A 550 10.20 -17.37 -15.40
N TRP A 551 11.50 -17.66 -15.54
CA TRP A 551 12.54 -16.64 -15.41
C TRP A 551 12.57 -15.70 -16.62
N GLY A 552 12.30 -16.22 -17.83
CA GLY A 552 12.18 -15.40 -19.03
C GLY A 552 11.07 -14.36 -18.92
N THR A 553 9.88 -14.76 -18.45
CA THR A 553 8.79 -13.80 -18.23
C THR A 553 9.06 -12.84 -17.08
N LEU A 554 9.58 -13.32 -15.94
CA LEU A 554 9.93 -12.44 -14.80
C LEU A 554 10.96 -11.38 -15.20
N MET A 555 12.07 -11.78 -15.82
CA MET A 555 13.14 -10.87 -16.23
C MET A 555 12.69 -9.93 -17.35
N GLY A 556 11.92 -10.43 -18.32
CA GLY A 556 11.37 -9.61 -19.41
C GLY A 556 10.44 -8.51 -18.89
N PHE A 557 9.47 -8.86 -18.02
CA PHE A 557 8.56 -7.87 -17.44
C PHE A 557 9.25 -6.93 -16.44
N LEU A 558 10.26 -7.40 -15.70
CA LEU A 558 11.07 -6.53 -14.85
C LEU A 558 11.83 -5.51 -15.68
N GLY A 559 12.53 -5.94 -16.74
CA GLY A 559 13.31 -5.07 -17.61
C GLY A 559 12.45 -4.00 -18.28
N VAL A 560 11.33 -4.40 -18.90
CA VAL A 560 10.39 -3.48 -19.53
C VAL A 560 9.80 -2.50 -18.50
N GLY A 561 9.38 -3.01 -17.35
CA GLY A 561 8.80 -2.18 -16.29
C GLY A 561 9.78 -1.14 -15.75
N LEU A 562 11.05 -1.51 -15.51
CA LEU A 562 12.10 -0.59 -15.06
C LEU A 562 12.37 0.53 -16.08
N VAL A 563 12.42 0.21 -17.38
CA VAL A 563 12.61 1.21 -18.43
C VAL A 563 11.41 2.16 -18.52
N ILE A 564 10.18 1.64 -18.41
CA ILE A 564 8.98 2.50 -18.43
C ILE A 564 8.95 3.40 -17.18
N SER A 565 9.36 2.90 -16.02
CA SER A 565 9.43 3.69 -14.79
C SER A 565 10.40 4.86 -14.85
N THR A 566 11.42 4.85 -15.73
CA THR A 566 12.34 5.98 -15.88
C THR A 566 11.79 7.07 -16.78
N LYS A 567 10.73 6.84 -17.56
CA LYS A 567 10.11 7.93 -18.33
C LYS A 567 9.61 9.04 -17.41
N ILE A 568 9.77 10.30 -17.84
CA ILE A 568 9.16 11.43 -17.16
C ILE A 568 7.63 11.20 -17.05
N GLY A 569 7.05 11.51 -15.89
CA GLY A 569 5.70 11.10 -15.49
C GLY A 569 5.61 9.73 -14.80
N GLY A 570 6.70 8.94 -14.78
CA GLY A 570 6.80 7.62 -14.14
C GLY A 570 7.63 7.59 -12.85
N GLY A 571 7.85 6.40 -12.28
CA GLY A 571 8.91 6.21 -11.27
C GLY A 571 8.68 6.81 -9.88
N GLY A 572 7.48 7.33 -9.59
CA GLY A 572 7.08 7.76 -8.23
C GLY A 572 6.64 6.61 -7.31
N ASP A 573 6.39 5.43 -7.87
CA ASP A 573 6.09 4.19 -7.15
C ASP A 573 6.45 2.98 -8.05
N LEU A 574 6.03 1.77 -7.65
CA LEU A 574 6.29 0.53 -8.36
C LEU A 574 5.19 0.12 -9.35
N HIS A 575 4.22 0.99 -9.69
CA HIS A 575 3.05 0.58 -10.48
C HIS A 575 3.37 0.12 -11.90
N ASN A 576 4.46 0.60 -12.50
CA ASN A 576 4.92 0.14 -13.82
C ASN A 576 5.53 -1.27 -13.80
N LEU A 577 5.75 -1.84 -12.62
CA LEU A 577 6.20 -3.23 -12.43
C LEU A 577 5.02 -4.19 -12.22
N ASP A 578 3.78 -3.76 -12.48
CA ASP A 578 2.56 -4.55 -12.31
C ASP A 578 2.65 -5.94 -12.99
N LEU A 579 3.13 -6.02 -14.23
CA LEU A 579 3.30 -7.28 -14.95
C LEU A 579 4.28 -8.22 -14.24
N TYR A 580 5.41 -7.69 -13.78
CA TYR A 580 6.43 -8.45 -13.04
C TYR A 580 5.89 -8.93 -11.68
N LEU A 581 5.25 -8.05 -10.92
CA LEU A 581 4.70 -8.32 -9.59
C LEU A 581 3.58 -9.37 -9.64
N ILE A 582 2.66 -9.25 -10.60
CA ILE A 582 1.60 -10.23 -10.80
C ILE A 582 2.19 -11.58 -11.22
N THR A 583 3.18 -11.59 -12.11
CA THR A 583 3.86 -12.84 -12.54
C THR A 583 4.57 -13.51 -11.36
N LEU A 584 5.27 -12.76 -10.51
CA LEU A 584 5.90 -13.30 -9.32
C LEU A 584 4.85 -13.90 -8.37
N ALA A 585 3.73 -13.22 -8.16
CA ALA A 585 2.63 -13.74 -7.35
C ALA A 585 2.03 -15.03 -7.95
N PHE A 586 1.82 -15.10 -9.27
CA PHE A 586 1.40 -16.31 -9.98
C PHE A 586 2.33 -17.49 -9.71
N VAL A 587 3.63 -17.28 -9.96
CA VAL A 587 4.63 -18.33 -9.86
C VAL A 587 4.79 -18.79 -8.41
N PHE A 588 4.83 -17.85 -7.45
CA PHE A 588 4.92 -18.16 -6.04
C PHE A 588 3.69 -18.92 -5.54
N ALA A 589 2.49 -18.47 -5.93
CA ALA A 589 1.23 -19.15 -5.63
C ALA A 589 1.20 -20.58 -6.19
N MET A 590 1.67 -20.77 -7.41
CA MET A 590 1.76 -22.09 -8.02
C MET A 590 2.78 -22.99 -7.31
N GLY A 591 3.92 -22.43 -6.89
CA GLY A 591 4.89 -23.13 -6.05
C GLY A 591 4.27 -23.63 -4.74
N ILE A 592 3.48 -22.78 -4.06
CA ILE A 592 2.72 -23.19 -2.86
C ILE A 592 1.77 -24.34 -3.18
N TYR A 593 1.01 -24.26 -4.27
CA TYR A 593 0.09 -25.32 -4.67
C TYR A 593 0.80 -26.67 -4.87
N PHE A 594 1.93 -26.70 -5.58
CA PHE A 594 2.68 -27.94 -5.79
C PHE A 594 3.30 -28.49 -4.50
N LEU A 595 3.87 -27.62 -3.66
CA LEU A 595 4.39 -28.04 -2.35
C LEU A 595 3.27 -28.57 -1.44
N TRP A 596 2.08 -27.99 -1.50
CA TRP A 596 0.91 -28.49 -0.77
C TRP A 596 0.46 -29.85 -1.31
N MET A 597 0.37 -30.01 -2.63
CA MET A 597 -0.03 -31.25 -3.28
C MET A 597 0.91 -32.41 -2.94
N ASP A 598 2.21 -32.13 -2.84
CA ASP A 598 3.25 -33.12 -2.53
C ASP A 598 3.50 -33.30 -1.02
N ASP A 599 2.66 -32.70 -0.14
CA ASP A 599 2.81 -32.71 1.32
C ASP A 599 4.19 -32.22 1.82
N GLN A 600 4.74 -31.19 1.16
CA GLN A 600 6.01 -30.55 1.50
C GLN A 600 5.87 -29.13 2.05
N LEU A 601 4.64 -28.60 2.12
CA LEU A 601 4.35 -27.26 2.64
C LEU A 601 4.39 -27.25 4.18
N HIS A 602 5.60 -27.27 4.74
CA HIS A 602 5.84 -27.20 6.18
C HIS A 602 6.83 -26.09 6.53
N PRO A 603 6.43 -24.81 6.58
CA PRO A 603 7.33 -23.68 6.81
C PRO A 603 8.21 -23.81 8.06
N SER A 604 7.70 -24.42 9.13
CA SER A 604 8.45 -24.66 10.36
C SER A 604 9.65 -25.61 10.20
N SER A 605 9.63 -26.45 9.15
CA SER A 605 10.71 -27.39 8.83
C SER A 605 11.79 -26.79 7.93
N TRP A 606 11.53 -25.62 7.33
CA TRP A 606 12.45 -25.02 6.37
C TRP A 606 13.71 -24.45 7.05
N PRO A 607 14.80 -24.20 6.31
CA PRO A 607 15.99 -23.54 6.83
C PRO A 607 15.66 -22.19 7.47
N PHE A 608 16.39 -21.83 8.52
CA PHE A 608 16.16 -20.60 9.29
C PHE A 608 16.04 -19.36 8.40
N TRP A 609 16.93 -19.18 7.44
CA TRP A 609 16.95 -18.01 6.56
C TRP A 609 15.67 -17.89 5.70
N THR A 610 15.06 -19.01 5.28
CA THR A 610 13.81 -18.99 4.50
C THR A 610 12.62 -18.56 5.37
N GLN A 611 12.59 -19.02 6.61
CA GLN A 611 11.61 -18.57 7.60
C GLN A 611 11.80 -17.09 7.88
N ALA A 612 13.05 -16.62 7.91
CA ALA A 612 13.40 -15.20 8.06
C ALA A 612 12.87 -14.36 6.91
N MET A 613 13.05 -14.81 5.66
CA MET A 613 12.53 -14.13 4.48
C MET A 613 11.00 -14.11 4.46
N LEU A 614 10.34 -15.22 4.80
CA LEU A 614 8.89 -15.27 4.87
C LEU A 614 8.35 -14.33 5.94
N PHE A 615 8.98 -14.32 7.12
CA PHE A 615 8.64 -13.42 8.21
C PHE A 615 8.88 -11.96 7.82
N LEU A 616 10.03 -11.63 7.20
CA LEU A 616 10.33 -10.30 6.68
C LEU A 616 9.23 -9.83 5.73
N TYR A 617 8.81 -10.69 4.80
CA TYR A 617 7.77 -10.37 3.84
C TYR A 617 6.42 -10.07 4.50
N VAL A 618 6.01 -10.92 5.46
CA VAL A 618 4.81 -10.71 6.27
C VAL A 618 4.94 -9.42 7.09
N ALA A 619 6.10 -9.17 7.69
CA ALA A 619 6.37 -7.99 8.50
C ALA A 619 6.29 -6.69 7.68
N LEU A 620 6.75 -6.67 6.43
CA LEU A 620 6.61 -5.52 5.53
C LEU A 620 5.15 -5.10 5.32
N ILE A 621 4.24 -6.09 5.24
CA ILE A 621 2.79 -5.85 5.11
C ILE A 621 2.20 -5.40 6.44
N VAL A 622 2.50 -6.13 7.52
CA VAL A 622 1.99 -5.85 8.87
C VAL A 622 2.46 -4.49 9.38
N TYR A 623 3.67 -4.05 9.00
CA TYR A 623 4.25 -2.77 9.40
C TYR A 623 3.34 -1.59 9.11
N ARG A 624 2.58 -1.60 8.00
CA ARG A 624 1.64 -0.53 7.66
C ARG A 624 0.52 -0.34 8.68
N PHE A 625 0.23 -1.35 9.48
CA PHE A 625 -0.78 -1.32 10.55
C PHE A 625 -0.17 -1.14 11.93
N MET A 626 1.16 -1.17 12.03
CA MET A 626 1.84 -0.94 13.29
C MET A 626 1.82 0.54 13.62
N PRO A 627 1.82 0.89 14.93
CA PRO A 627 1.95 2.27 15.38
C PRO A 627 3.30 2.89 15.00
N PHE A 628 4.19 2.03 14.50
CA PHE A 628 5.50 2.35 14.01
C PHE A 628 5.53 2.86 12.57
N SER A 629 4.41 2.89 11.85
CA SER A 629 4.37 3.44 10.49
C SER A 629 4.08 4.93 10.52
N ILE A 630 4.93 5.72 9.85
CA ILE A 630 4.64 7.13 9.57
C ILE A 630 3.61 7.15 8.43
N ALA A 631 2.35 6.89 8.76
CA ALA A 631 1.26 7.13 7.83
C ALA A 631 0.94 8.63 7.85
N GLY A 632 1.48 9.38 6.88
CA GLY A 632 1.09 10.77 6.66
C GLY A 632 -0.42 10.89 6.48
N VAL A 633 -0.97 12.03 6.92
CA VAL A 633 -2.39 12.37 6.77
C VAL A 633 -2.76 12.30 5.29
N PRO A 634 -3.77 11.49 4.89
CA PRO A 634 -4.25 11.57 3.52
C PRO A 634 -4.77 12.99 3.27
N ALA A 635 -4.25 13.69 2.26
CA ALA A 635 -4.66 15.06 1.93
C ALA A 635 -6.19 15.19 1.75
N SER A 636 -6.84 14.11 1.31
CA SER A 636 -8.30 13.97 1.21
C SER A 636 -9.07 14.06 2.53
N MET A 637 -8.41 13.99 3.69
CA MET A 637 -9.03 14.23 5.01
C MET A 637 -8.95 15.68 5.46
N GLN A 638 -8.16 16.52 4.80
CA GLN A 638 -8.04 17.95 5.11
C GLN A 638 -8.94 18.79 4.18
N VAL A 639 -10.20 18.36 4.03
CA VAL A 639 -11.15 19.13 3.21
C VAL A 639 -11.56 20.43 3.92
N PRO A 640 -11.78 21.53 3.18
CA PRO A 640 -12.18 22.81 3.79
C PRO A 640 -13.56 22.74 4.47
N PRO A 641 -13.87 23.67 5.39
CA PRO A 641 -15.18 23.77 6.01
C PRO A 641 -16.30 23.96 4.97
N PRO A 642 -17.53 23.43 5.21
CA PRO A 642 -18.61 23.47 4.24
C PRO A 642 -18.94 24.86 3.69
N ALA A 643 -18.85 25.90 4.51
CA ALA A 643 -19.09 27.28 4.08
C ALA A 643 -18.10 27.75 3.00
N GLN A 644 -16.81 27.38 3.13
CA GLN A 644 -15.78 27.72 2.13
C GLN A 644 -16.01 26.93 0.84
N VAL A 645 -16.38 25.66 0.94
CA VAL A 645 -16.72 24.80 -0.20
C VAL A 645 -17.89 25.39 -0.98
N GLN A 646 -18.96 25.80 -0.28
CA GLN A 646 -20.16 26.36 -0.88
C GLN A 646 -19.87 27.71 -1.55
N ASN A 647 -19.15 28.61 -0.87
CA ASN A 647 -18.73 29.90 -1.44
C ASN A 647 -17.92 29.72 -2.75
N THR A 648 -17.02 28.72 -2.77
CA THR A 648 -16.24 28.40 -3.96
C THR A 648 -17.14 27.92 -5.10
N LEU A 649 -18.07 26.98 -4.83
CA LEU A 649 -19.02 26.51 -5.83
C LEU A 649 -19.88 27.64 -6.40
N ASP A 650 -20.41 28.51 -5.55
CA ASP A 650 -21.27 29.61 -5.98
C ASP A 650 -20.49 30.65 -6.81
N THR A 651 -19.23 30.89 -6.45
CA THR A 651 -18.33 31.73 -7.26
C THR A 651 -18.10 31.12 -8.64
N ILE A 652 -17.79 29.82 -8.73
CA ILE A 652 -17.61 29.14 -10.02
C ILE A 652 -18.88 29.21 -10.86
N ARG A 653 -20.05 28.90 -10.28
CA ARG A 653 -21.34 28.94 -10.98
C ARG A 653 -21.63 30.33 -11.55
N LYS A 654 -21.47 31.37 -10.72
CA LYS A 654 -21.71 32.77 -11.13
C LYS A 654 -20.80 33.17 -12.29
N GLN A 655 -19.49 32.94 -12.14
CA GLN A 655 -18.50 33.34 -13.14
C GLN A 655 -18.65 32.54 -14.43
N ALA A 656 -18.88 31.22 -14.34
CA ALA A 656 -19.07 30.37 -15.50
C ALA A 656 -20.36 30.75 -16.25
N ALA A 657 -21.47 30.97 -15.55
CA ALA A 657 -22.72 31.40 -16.17
C ALA A 657 -22.55 32.74 -16.90
N GLN A 658 -21.91 33.72 -16.27
CA GLN A 658 -21.65 35.02 -16.89
C GLN A 658 -20.77 34.90 -18.14
N ALA A 659 -19.66 34.16 -18.06
CA ALA A 659 -18.75 33.98 -19.19
C ALA A 659 -19.39 33.21 -20.35
N SER A 660 -20.22 32.20 -20.04
CA SER A 660 -20.87 31.34 -21.04
C SER A 660 -21.88 32.06 -21.94
N GLN A 661 -22.30 33.29 -21.59
CA GLN A 661 -23.21 34.10 -22.41
C GLN A 661 -22.52 34.67 -23.66
N THR A 662 -21.21 34.94 -23.59
CA THR A 662 -20.47 35.66 -24.62
C THR A 662 -19.26 34.90 -25.14
N SER A 663 -18.78 33.88 -24.43
CA SER A 663 -17.56 33.15 -24.75
C SER A 663 -17.57 31.74 -24.20
N GLU A 664 -16.62 30.91 -24.62
CA GLU A 664 -16.50 29.54 -24.11
C GLU A 664 -15.93 29.52 -22.68
N VAL A 665 -16.33 28.50 -21.91
CA VAL A 665 -15.80 28.26 -20.55
C VAL A 665 -15.00 26.97 -20.56
N LEU A 666 -13.68 27.08 -20.39
CA LEU A 666 -12.79 25.94 -20.37
C LEU A 666 -12.67 25.37 -18.96
N PHE A 667 -13.18 24.16 -18.75
CA PHE A 667 -12.83 23.34 -17.59
C PHE A 667 -11.57 22.53 -17.90
N MET A 668 -10.40 23.15 -17.71
CA MET A 668 -9.10 22.49 -17.84
C MET A 668 -8.95 21.44 -16.73
N ASP A 669 -9.28 21.82 -15.49
CA ASP A 669 -9.39 20.96 -14.32
C ASP A 669 -10.83 20.99 -13.77
N GLN A 670 -11.12 20.16 -12.77
CA GLN A 670 -12.39 20.12 -12.04
C GLN A 670 -13.60 19.73 -12.91
N ARG A 671 -13.41 18.95 -13.98
CA ARG A 671 -14.48 18.48 -14.89
C ARG A 671 -15.56 17.62 -14.23
N GLN A 672 -15.27 17.03 -13.08
CA GLN A 672 -16.27 16.34 -12.27
C GLN A 672 -17.38 17.28 -11.77
N LEU A 673 -17.13 18.59 -11.69
CA LEU A 673 -18.17 19.58 -11.35
C LEU A 673 -19.28 19.61 -12.39
N LEU A 674 -18.94 19.43 -13.68
CA LEU A 674 -19.92 19.27 -14.76
C LEU A 674 -20.56 17.89 -14.71
N THR A 675 -19.72 16.86 -14.54
CA THR A 675 -20.13 15.44 -14.54
C THR A 675 -21.20 15.11 -13.50
N PHE A 676 -21.11 15.70 -12.31
CA PHE A 676 -22.06 15.49 -11.21
C PHE A 676 -23.06 16.65 -11.05
N GLY A 677 -23.13 17.56 -12.03
CA GLY A 677 -24.13 18.62 -12.08
C GLY A 677 -24.00 19.68 -10.97
N TYR A 678 -22.80 19.88 -10.42
CA TYR A 678 -22.49 20.99 -9.51
C TYR A 678 -22.45 22.32 -10.25
N VAL A 679 -22.02 22.31 -11.52
CA VAL A 679 -22.16 23.41 -12.48
C VAL A 679 -22.99 22.88 -13.65
N ARG A 680 -24.06 23.58 -14.01
CA ARG A 680 -25.03 23.14 -15.02
C ARG A 680 -25.14 24.18 -16.14
N GLU A 681 -25.74 23.76 -17.23
CA GLU A 681 -26.12 24.61 -18.36
C GLU A 681 -24.98 25.26 -19.17
N ILE A 682 -23.73 24.90 -18.94
CA ILE A 682 -22.56 25.42 -19.68
C ILE A 682 -22.27 24.54 -20.91
N PRO A 683 -22.14 25.11 -22.12
CA PRO A 683 -21.62 24.38 -23.29
C PRO A 683 -20.26 23.74 -22.98
N PHE A 684 -20.13 22.45 -23.27
CA PHE A 684 -18.92 21.71 -22.89
C PHE A 684 -17.81 21.88 -23.93
N VAL A 685 -16.61 22.25 -23.46
CA VAL A 685 -15.39 22.30 -24.25
C VAL A 685 -14.55 21.04 -23.94
N PRO A 686 -14.39 20.10 -24.90
CA PRO A 686 -13.61 18.88 -24.66
C PRO A 686 -12.10 19.14 -24.63
N ASP A 687 -11.63 20.20 -25.28
CA ASP A 687 -10.23 20.56 -25.48
C ASP A 687 -9.48 20.82 -24.16
N TYR A 688 -8.15 20.73 -24.20
CA TYR A 688 -7.26 21.20 -23.12
C TYR A 688 -7.56 20.59 -21.74
N GLU A 689 -7.85 19.29 -21.71
CA GLU A 689 -7.99 18.52 -20.48
C GLU A 689 -6.64 18.39 -19.76
N LYS A 690 -6.59 18.70 -18.45
CA LYS A 690 -5.36 18.74 -17.65
C LYS A 690 -4.43 17.53 -17.81
N LYS A 691 -4.92 16.30 -17.67
CA LYS A 691 -4.06 15.10 -17.75
C LYS A 691 -3.50 14.95 -19.16
N TYR A 692 -4.34 15.16 -20.18
CA TYR A 692 -3.90 15.10 -21.56
C TYR A 692 -2.87 16.18 -21.85
N MET A 693 -3.12 17.43 -21.46
CA MET A 693 -2.16 18.51 -21.57
C MET A 693 -0.84 18.19 -20.86
N MET A 694 -0.88 17.57 -19.68
CA MET A 694 0.33 17.14 -18.98
C MET A 694 1.09 16.13 -19.83
N ASP A 695 0.45 15.10 -20.37
CA ASP A 695 1.11 14.11 -21.23
C ASP A 695 1.75 14.75 -22.48
N GLN A 696 1.07 15.74 -23.07
CA GLN A 696 1.61 16.54 -24.17
C GLN A 696 2.83 17.38 -23.74
N ALA A 697 2.80 17.97 -22.54
CA ALA A 697 3.90 18.76 -21.97
C ALA A 697 5.13 17.88 -21.68
N LEU A 698 4.91 16.70 -21.12
CA LEU A 698 5.97 15.72 -20.85
C LEU A 698 6.66 15.25 -22.14
N GLY A 699 5.92 15.13 -23.24
CA GLY A 699 6.44 14.84 -24.57
C GLY A 699 6.94 16.06 -25.35
N SER A 700 6.92 17.26 -24.77
CA SER A 700 7.30 18.52 -25.43
C SER A 700 6.61 18.76 -26.78
N ASN A 701 5.32 18.42 -26.89
CA ASN A 701 4.58 18.49 -28.15
C ASN A 701 4.22 19.93 -28.55
N ARG A 702 5.15 20.59 -29.23
CA ARG A 702 4.99 21.96 -29.72
C ARG A 702 3.77 22.15 -30.61
N ASN A 703 3.44 21.20 -31.48
CA ASN A 703 2.30 21.32 -32.40
C ASN A 703 0.96 21.39 -31.64
N TYR A 704 0.81 20.58 -30.59
CA TYR A 704 -0.37 20.62 -29.73
C TYR A 704 -0.48 21.99 -29.01
N PHE A 705 0.62 22.47 -28.45
CA PHE A 705 0.60 23.73 -27.70
C PHE A 705 0.54 24.98 -28.57
N GLN A 706 0.97 24.93 -29.83
CA GLN A 706 0.84 26.05 -30.74
C GLN A 706 -0.64 26.40 -30.95
N GLN A 707 -1.50 25.40 -31.15
CA GLN A 707 -2.94 25.64 -31.25
C GLN A 707 -3.51 26.18 -29.93
N TYR A 708 -3.08 25.64 -28.79
CA TYR A 708 -3.46 26.15 -27.48
C TYR A 708 -3.11 27.63 -27.30
N TYR A 709 -1.90 28.04 -27.68
CA TYR A 709 -1.44 29.42 -27.54
C TYR A 709 -2.19 30.37 -28.49
N LEU A 710 -2.52 29.93 -29.70
CA LEU A 710 -3.38 30.69 -30.61
C LEU A 710 -4.79 30.89 -30.06
N ASP A 711 -5.36 29.86 -29.42
CA ASP A 711 -6.67 29.96 -28.77
C ASP A 711 -6.63 30.92 -27.57
N LEU A 712 -5.55 30.89 -26.77
CA LEU A 712 -5.32 31.83 -25.69
C LEU A 712 -5.17 33.27 -26.19
N SER A 713 -4.39 33.50 -27.26
CA SER A 713 -4.16 34.84 -27.81
C SER A 713 -5.42 35.45 -28.42
N LYS A 714 -6.30 34.61 -28.99
CA LYS A 714 -7.61 35.01 -29.50
C LYS A 714 -8.65 35.20 -28.40
N LYS A 715 -8.29 35.00 -27.12
CA LYS A 715 -9.20 35.08 -25.96
C LYS A 715 -10.42 34.18 -26.13
N ARG A 716 -10.25 32.98 -26.74
CA ARG A 716 -11.33 32.02 -27.03
C ARG A 716 -12.18 31.73 -25.79
N PHE A 717 -11.53 31.61 -24.64
CA PHE A 717 -12.17 31.31 -23.37
C PHE A 717 -12.48 32.60 -22.60
N GLY A 718 -13.73 32.83 -22.23
CA GLY A 718 -14.10 33.92 -21.32
C GLY A 718 -13.73 33.60 -19.87
N LEU A 719 -13.64 32.31 -19.54
CA LEU A 719 -13.24 31.80 -18.24
C LEU A 719 -12.49 30.47 -18.37
N ILE A 720 -11.39 30.31 -17.65
CA ILE A 720 -10.68 29.03 -17.48
C ILE A 720 -10.78 28.61 -16.02
N VAL A 721 -11.28 27.40 -15.77
CA VAL A 721 -11.33 26.73 -14.47
C VAL A 721 -10.18 25.73 -14.39
N THR A 722 -9.26 25.96 -13.45
CA THR A 722 -8.02 25.16 -13.29
C THR A 722 -7.64 25.01 -11.82
N GLU A 723 -6.65 24.17 -11.51
CA GLU A 723 -5.90 24.28 -10.25
C GLU A 723 -5.08 25.58 -10.20
N PRO A 724 -4.69 26.08 -9.01
CA PRO A 724 -3.82 27.25 -8.88
C PRO A 724 -2.50 27.06 -9.64
N LEU A 725 -2.33 27.83 -10.71
CA LEU A 725 -1.14 27.79 -11.55
C LEU A 725 0.03 28.50 -10.87
N LYS A 726 1.23 27.95 -11.05
CA LYS A 726 2.49 28.50 -10.52
C LYS A 726 3.45 28.75 -11.66
N ARG A 727 4.35 29.72 -11.48
CA ARG A 727 5.43 30.04 -12.43
C ARG A 727 6.81 29.57 -11.98
N VAL A 728 6.86 28.75 -10.93
CA VAL A 728 8.10 28.36 -10.27
C VAL A 728 8.67 27.12 -10.97
N ILE A 729 9.81 27.32 -11.63
CA ILE A 729 10.69 26.23 -12.06
C ILE A 729 11.47 25.76 -10.85
N LYS A 730 11.30 24.49 -10.50
CA LYS A 730 11.89 23.90 -9.30
C LYS A 730 13.30 23.40 -9.54
N GLY A 731 13.63 22.98 -10.76
CA GLY A 731 14.92 22.36 -11.06
C GLY A 731 15.05 20.96 -10.46
N ARG A 732 16.11 20.24 -10.82
CA ARG A 732 16.32 18.85 -10.37
C ARG A 732 16.66 18.82 -8.87
N ASN A 733 16.11 17.84 -8.14
CA ASN A 733 16.39 17.51 -6.72
C ASN A 733 15.85 18.47 -5.66
N THR A 734 15.01 19.44 -6.00
CA THR A 734 14.43 20.38 -5.02
C THR A 734 13.14 19.86 -4.37
N ASP A 735 12.32 19.13 -5.12
CA ASP A 735 11.05 18.56 -4.67
C ASP A 735 10.72 17.27 -5.43
N SER A 736 9.74 16.51 -4.91
CA SER A 736 9.12 15.40 -5.64
C SER A 736 8.44 15.89 -6.93
N PHE A 737 8.60 15.12 -8.03
CA PHE A 737 8.05 15.42 -9.36
C PHE A 737 8.45 16.81 -9.92
N SER A 738 9.69 17.26 -9.66
CA SER A 738 10.14 18.58 -10.14
C SER A 738 10.27 18.65 -11.67
N ASP A 739 10.67 17.58 -12.34
CA ASP A 739 10.74 17.53 -13.81
C ASP A 739 9.34 17.69 -14.45
N GLU A 740 8.32 17.03 -13.89
CA GLU A 740 6.92 17.15 -14.33
C GLU A 740 6.36 18.54 -14.06
N ASN A 741 6.66 19.11 -12.88
CA ASN A 741 6.31 20.49 -12.57
C ASN A 741 6.91 21.45 -13.62
N ASP A 742 8.19 21.32 -13.92
CA ASP A 742 8.88 22.24 -14.82
C ASP A 742 8.33 22.13 -16.25
N ALA A 743 7.98 20.92 -16.71
CA ALA A 743 7.29 20.72 -17.98
C ALA A 743 5.91 21.41 -18.00
N TRP A 744 5.11 21.23 -16.95
CA TRP A 744 3.81 21.89 -16.82
C TRP A 744 3.91 23.40 -16.77
N VAL A 745 4.90 23.94 -16.06
CA VAL A 745 5.12 25.38 -15.96
C VAL A 745 5.43 25.96 -17.33
N ARG A 746 6.41 25.38 -18.05
CA ARG A 746 6.85 25.86 -19.36
C ARG A 746 5.75 25.80 -20.41
N TRP A 747 5.05 24.67 -20.52
CA TRP A 747 4.10 24.44 -21.60
C TRP A 747 2.69 24.94 -21.31
N VAL A 748 2.29 25.02 -20.03
CA VAL A 748 0.92 25.35 -19.65
C VAL A 748 0.83 26.55 -18.73
N SER A 749 1.47 26.52 -17.56
CA SER A 749 1.20 27.54 -16.53
C SER A 749 1.66 28.94 -16.94
N ASP A 750 2.90 29.07 -17.44
CA ASP A 750 3.46 30.36 -17.84
C ASP A 750 2.74 30.98 -19.05
N PRO A 751 2.47 30.25 -20.15
CA PRO A 751 1.69 30.77 -21.26
C PRO A 751 0.27 31.16 -20.85
N THR A 752 -0.42 30.31 -20.09
CA THR A 752 -1.80 30.57 -19.63
C THR A 752 -1.84 31.84 -18.77
N LEU A 753 -0.95 31.97 -17.80
CA LEU A 753 -0.89 33.16 -16.93
C LEU A 753 -0.36 34.41 -17.66
N CYS A 754 0.23 34.27 -18.85
CA CYS A 754 0.60 35.40 -19.70
C CYS A 754 -0.62 36.00 -20.37
N PHE A 755 -1.48 35.17 -20.99
CA PHE A 755 -2.69 35.63 -21.69
C PHE A 755 -3.88 35.87 -20.75
N TYR A 756 -3.92 35.20 -19.60
CA TYR A 756 -5.02 35.25 -18.63
C TYR A 756 -4.54 35.68 -17.24
N LYS A 757 -5.43 36.29 -16.45
CA LYS A 757 -5.17 36.72 -15.06
C LYS A 757 -6.11 36.01 -14.09
N PRO A 758 -5.65 35.63 -12.88
CA PRO A 758 -6.53 35.12 -11.84
C PRO A 758 -7.53 36.19 -11.40
N ILE A 759 -8.81 35.83 -11.40
CA ILE A 759 -9.90 36.64 -10.84
C ILE A 759 -10.44 36.07 -9.52
N PHE A 760 -10.14 34.80 -9.25
CA PHE A 760 -10.46 34.13 -8.00
C PHE A 760 -9.47 32.98 -7.78
N THR A 761 -9.05 32.74 -6.54
CA THR A 761 -8.19 31.61 -6.17
C THR A 761 -8.58 31.11 -4.79
N ASP A 762 -8.97 29.84 -4.71
CA ASP A 762 -9.10 29.10 -3.47
C ASP A 762 -8.08 27.96 -3.46
N GLN A 763 -6.95 28.19 -2.79
CA GLN A 763 -5.89 27.19 -2.68
C GLN A 763 -6.31 25.95 -1.90
N LYS A 764 -7.22 26.07 -0.93
CA LYS A 764 -7.62 24.93 -0.10
C LYS A 764 -8.56 23.98 -0.85
N ASN A 765 -9.43 24.54 -1.70
CA ASN A 765 -10.25 23.74 -2.63
C ASN A 765 -9.51 23.37 -3.92
N GLY A 766 -8.29 23.87 -4.12
CA GLY A 766 -7.50 23.61 -5.32
C GLY A 766 -8.14 24.16 -6.59
N VAL A 767 -8.70 25.37 -6.52
CA VAL A 767 -9.38 26.03 -7.65
C VAL A 767 -8.81 27.42 -7.90
N GLN A 768 -8.64 27.75 -9.18
CA GLN A 768 -8.34 29.07 -9.67
C GLN A 768 -9.20 29.35 -10.91
N LEU A 769 -9.78 30.55 -10.96
CA LEU A 769 -10.54 31.07 -12.08
C LEU A 769 -9.73 32.13 -12.79
N LEU A 770 -9.55 31.97 -14.10
CA LEU A 770 -8.77 32.89 -14.93
C LEU A 770 -9.67 33.55 -15.97
N ALA A 771 -9.50 34.86 -16.16
CA ALA A 771 -10.15 35.63 -17.23
C ALA A 771 -9.09 36.24 -18.17
N PRO A 772 -9.44 36.56 -19.42
CA PRO A 772 -8.50 37.17 -20.36
C PRO A 772 -7.86 38.46 -19.80
N ARG A 773 -6.58 38.69 -20.12
CA ARG A 773 -5.93 39.99 -19.87
C ARG A 773 -6.25 40.98 -20.99
N ASP A 774 -6.23 42.25 -20.63
CA ASP A 774 -6.42 43.34 -21.57
C ASP A 774 -5.15 43.55 -22.41
N ASP A 775 -4.01 43.65 -21.74
CA ASP A 775 -2.67 43.71 -22.36
C ASP A 775 -2.00 42.32 -22.41
N THR A 776 -1.62 41.91 -23.62
CA THR A 776 -0.93 40.64 -23.92
C THR A 776 0.26 40.82 -24.86
N ILE A 777 0.75 42.05 -25.05
CA ILE A 777 1.81 42.36 -26.04
C ILE A 777 3.09 41.55 -25.75
N SER A 778 3.48 41.46 -24.48
CA SER A 778 4.65 40.68 -24.04
C SER A 778 4.51 39.15 -24.18
N CYS A 779 3.32 38.65 -24.51
CA CYS A 779 3.05 37.22 -24.69
C CYS A 779 3.32 36.72 -26.12
N GLY A 780 3.64 37.61 -27.06
CA GLY A 780 3.92 37.26 -28.46
C GLY A 780 5.01 36.21 -28.64
N LYS A 781 5.96 36.11 -27.69
CA LYS A 781 7.02 35.09 -27.68
C LYS A 781 6.50 33.65 -27.78
N TYR A 782 5.31 33.37 -27.24
CA TYR A 782 4.73 32.03 -27.32
C TYR A 782 4.11 31.71 -28.68
N LEU A 783 3.84 32.73 -29.51
CA LEU A 783 3.23 32.58 -30.84
C LEU A 783 4.28 32.44 -31.94
N THR A 784 5.46 33.07 -31.77
CA THR A 784 6.60 32.96 -32.69
C THR A 784 7.40 31.68 -32.46
N GLY A 785 7.27 31.07 -31.28
CA GLY A 785 7.90 29.80 -30.92
C GLY A 785 9.42 29.88 -30.80
N GLU A 786 9.90 31.01 -30.31
CA GLU A 786 11.24 31.17 -29.72
C GLU A 786 11.30 30.57 -28.32
#